data_AF-A0A6M0QNM5-F1
#
_entry.id   AF-A0A6M0QNM5-F1
#
_cell.length_a   1.000
_cell.length_b   1.000
_cell.length_c   1.000
_cell.angle_alpha   90.00
_cell.angle_beta   90.00
_cell.angle_gamma   90.00
#
_symmetry.space_group_name_H-M   'P 1'
#
loop_
_entity.id
_entity.type
_entity.pdbx_description
1 polymer ?
#
loop_
_entity_poly.entity_id
_entity_poly.type
_entity_poly.pdbx_seq_one_letter_code
_entity_poly.pdbx_strand_id
1 'polypeptide(L)'
;MALISGTNLPDILTGTIENDTLRGLLADDVLYGFDGNDVLEGGAGEDFLYGGSGWDIASYANATAGLTLNLVEPAFSTGDAAGDVTISIEEYLLTGFNDIAIGSARADVIRGGAGKDLLQGGAGNDTLSGDGGADTLMGGAGADRLQGGAGVDVASYLDADLAVVINLGTLAFSGGAAGDTLVSIERLVLSSLADAVTLAGAVGHVEGGAGNDTVLGRNGADSLFGGAGVDILEGLGGDDLLSADGHASGGAAQFFEQLLGGAGNDTLLGGVGGAILMGDAGNDQLRGEGGNDALIGGFGADTLNGGAGIDSVSYDEEATVNMADQTGNAGAALGDRLISIEALTLAGGGTYIGGTQAVRVDGSGGSLAAFAGAGAETFVNVQVVDYGNATTGITFACVAGTIPLVGGGGAAGDVLEGAPQELVLSGFDDEVDLTGSLLATFNATTGDGDDRIVLDSQFGEFVTGNGNDSILGGAGTSTFDLGEGSDFVSLGGVGASFTIQGGAGADSISAGLFDSAMIDGGSGDDTLDATGGSATLTGGIGNDNLTLISANALAGLPLADGGAGNDSITGTAFVGSFLGGEGNDILTVTALLVSAGRVIVDGGAGNDIITLDSDAPDSVLPAEATEVRGGAGDDTINGLFSALGLAFEHFVFETGWGIDELNGFEMASDDRIVFDGITGLDAGTLAVTENLAGNTVLSFDGNSVEIVGLALSAFDIGRVDFL
;
A
#
# COMPACT_ATOMS: atom_id res chain seq x y z
N MET A 1 13.78 -36.68 75.18
CA MET A 1 13.53 -37.52 73.98
C MET A 1 13.36 -38.96 74.35
N ALA A 2 12.18 -39.24 74.91
CA ALA A 2 11.66 -40.59 75.01
C ALA A 2 11.00 -40.97 73.69
N LEU A 3 11.21 -42.22 73.26
CA LEU A 3 10.41 -42.86 72.23
C LEU A 3 9.36 -43.72 72.94
N ILE A 4 8.08 -43.41 72.71
CA ILE A 4 6.94 -44.10 73.30
C ILE A 4 6.14 -44.68 72.13
N SER A 5 6.02 -46.01 72.08
CA SER A 5 5.26 -46.69 71.03
C SER A 5 4.15 -47.51 71.66
N GLY A 6 2.97 -47.41 71.08
CA GLY A 6 1.81 -48.21 71.37
C GLY A 6 1.91 -49.62 70.79
N THR A 7 0.74 -50.19 70.57
CA THR A 7 0.46 -51.52 70.05
C THR A 7 -0.43 -51.37 68.82
N ASN A 8 -0.92 -52.48 68.26
CA ASN A 8 -1.86 -52.41 67.13
C ASN A 8 -3.32 -52.38 67.61
N LEU A 9 -3.56 -51.82 68.80
CA LEU A 9 -4.86 -51.73 69.47
C LEU A 9 -5.02 -50.29 69.98
N PRO A 10 -6.25 -49.83 70.27
CA PRO A 10 -6.46 -48.49 70.82
C PRO A 10 -5.63 -48.24 72.08
N ASP A 11 -4.74 -47.27 72.01
CA ASP A 11 -3.79 -46.90 73.04
C ASP A 11 -4.00 -45.46 73.53
N ILE A 12 -3.57 -45.21 74.77
CA ILE A 12 -3.44 -43.86 75.33
C ILE A 12 -1.98 -43.65 75.67
N LEU A 13 -1.30 -42.84 74.87
CA LEU A 13 0.12 -42.52 75.01
C LEU A 13 0.28 -41.14 75.65
N THR A 14 1.23 -41.03 76.56
CA THR A 14 1.46 -39.82 77.34
C THR A 14 2.96 -39.57 77.37
N GLY A 15 3.35 -38.44 76.79
CA GLY A 15 4.70 -37.87 76.82
C GLY A 15 5.09 -37.36 78.20
N THR A 16 6.26 -36.74 78.22
CA THR A 16 6.92 -36.19 79.40
C THR A 16 6.86 -34.66 79.36
N ILE A 17 7.83 -33.98 79.98
CA ILE A 17 7.97 -32.52 79.88
C ILE A 17 9.16 -32.12 78.99
N GLU A 18 9.77 -33.11 78.34
CA GLU A 18 10.84 -32.96 77.38
C GLU A 18 10.30 -33.36 76.00
N ASN A 19 10.98 -32.94 74.94
CA ASN A 19 10.71 -33.39 73.57
C ASN A 19 10.61 -34.92 73.50
N ASP A 20 9.55 -35.46 72.92
CA ASP A 20 9.26 -36.88 72.82
C ASP A 20 8.86 -37.30 71.39
N THR A 21 8.84 -38.61 71.15
CA THR A 21 8.29 -39.19 69.92
C THR A 21 7.28 -40.25 70.31
N LEU A 22 6.01 -40.04 69.97
CA LEU A 22 4.89 -40.92 70.28
C LEU A 22 4.41 -41.59 68.98
N ARG A 23 4.21 -42.91 69.01
CA ARG A 23 3.71 -43.70 67.88
C ARG A 23 2.52 -44.57 68.27
N GLY A 24 1.33 -44.31 67.73
CA GLY A 24 0.11 -45.09 67.97
C GLY A 24 0.15 -46.46 67.28
N LEU A 25 0.47 -46.46 65.98
CA LEU A 25 0.56 -47.60 65.04
C LEU A 25 -0.75 -47.90 64.30
N LEU A 26 -1.61 -48.76 64.83
CA LEU A 26 -2.87 -49.17 64.20
C LEU A 26 -4.00 -49.04 65.23
N ALA A 27 -5.22 -48.81 64.73
CA ALA A 27 -6.43 -48.52 65.50
C ALA A 27 -6.44 -47.09 66.06
N ASP A 28 -7.60 -46.70 66.63
CA ASP A 28 -7.85 -45.34 67.10
C ASP A 28 -7.11 -45.06 68.41
N ASP A 29 -6.10 -44.19 68.35
CA ASP A 29 -5.18 -43.90 69.44
C ASP A 29 -5.35 -42.48 70.00
N VAL A 30 -4.88 -42.26 71.23
CA VAL A 30 -4.87 -40.95 71.89
C VAL A 30 -3.47 -40.62 72.36
N LEU A 31 -2.84 -39.62 71.74
CA LEU A 31 -1.47 -39.20 72.00
C LEU A 31 -1.46 -37.82 72.67
N TYR A 32 -0.81 -37.71 73.83
CA TYR A 32 -0.58 -36.45 74.55
C TYR A 32 0.92 -36.14 74.65
N GLY A 33 1.41 -35.07 74.01
CA GLY A 33 2.79 -34.61 74.07
C GLY A 33 3.14 -33.92 75.40
N PHE A 34 2.33 -32.94 75.80
CA PHE A 34 2.50 -32.04 76.94
C PHE A 34 3.48 -30.88 76.71
N ASP A 35 4.60 -30.80 77.44
CA ASP A 35 5.59 -29.73 77.29
C ASP A 35 6.77 -30.29 76.51
N GLY A 36 7.34 -29.51 75.59
CA GLY A 36 8.46 -29.97 74.76
C GLY A 36 8.12 -29.83 73.29
N ASN A 37 9.09 -30.13 72.42
CA ASN A 37 8.85 -30.21 70.99
C ASN A 37 8.67 -31.69 70.62
N ASP A 38 7.44 -32.12 70.46
CA ASP A 38 7.07 -33.51 70.33
C ASP A 38 6.81 -33.91 68.86
N VAL A 39 7.01 -35.19 68.56
CA VAL A 39 6.61 -35.79 67.27
C VAL A 39 5.53 -36.84 67.56
N LEU A 40 4.32 -36.59 67.06
CA LEU A 40 3.15 -37.43 67.26
C LEU A 40 2.79 -38.12 65.93
N GLU A 41 2.87 -39.44 65.91
CA GLU A 41 2.52 -40.29 64.77
C GLU A 41 1.37 -41.19 65.21
N GLY A 42 0.14 -40.87 64.80
CA GLY A 42 -1.05 -41.67 65.11
C GLY A 42 -0.96 -43.04 64.44
N GLY A 43 -0.86 -43.03 63.11
CA GLY A 43 -0.78 -44.24 62.29
C GLY A 43 -2.11 -44.46 61.59
N ALA A 44 -2.56 -45.71 61.47
CA ALA A 44 -3.85 -45.99 60.84
C ALA A 44 -4.97 -46.07 61.88
N GLY A 45 -5.97 -45.21 61.79
CA GLY A 45 -7.07 -45.15 62.76
C GLY A 45 -7.69 -43.76 62.72
N GLU A 46 -8.75 -43.53 63.50
CA GLU A 46 -9.19 -42.16 63.82
C GLU A 46 -8.47 -41.71 65.10
N ASP A 47 -7.35 -41.00 64.97
CA ASP A 47 -6.49 -40.71 66.09
C ASP A 47 -6.75 -39.33 66.72
N PHE A 48 -6.47 -39.19 68.02
CA PHE A 48 -6.45 -37.90 68.72
C PHE A 48 -5.00 -37.52 69.06
N LEU A 49 -4.51 -36.43 68.46
CA LEU A 49 -3.14 -35.96 68.62
C LEU A 49 -3.15 -34.59 69.33
N TYR A 50 -2.67 -34.55 70.56
CA TYR A 50 -2.51 -33.32 71.34
C TYR A 50 -1.03 -33.04 71.58
N GLY A 51 -0.46 -32.04 70.90
CA GLY A 51 0.94 -31.65 71.08
C GLY A 51 1.14 -31.02 72.46
N GLY A 52 0.66 -29.78 72.63
CA GLY A 52 0.63 -29.12 73.93
C GLY A 52 1.36 -27.78 73.90
N SER A 53 2.46 -27.65 74.63
CA SER A 53 3.31 -26.47 74.67
C SER A 53 4.67 -26.77 74.06
N GLY A 54 5.01 -26.06 73.00
CA GLY A 54 6.31 -26.18 72.35
C GLY A 54 6.14 -26.07 70.85
N TRP A 55 6.96 -26.79 70.10
CA TRP A 55 6.81 -26.96 68.66
C TRP A 55 6.54 -28.42 68.36
N ASP A 56 5.27 -28.76 68.17
CA ASP A 56 4.81 -30.12 68.04
C ASP A 56 4.49 -30.48 66.58
N ILE A 57 4.88 -31.68 66.19
CA ILE A 57 4.76 -32.19 64.82
C ILE A 57 3.74 -33.33 64.79
N ALA A 58 2.67 -33.18 64.01
CA ALA A 58 1.88 -34.33 63.55
C ALA A 58 2.59 -34.96 62.35
N SER A 59 3.04 -36.21 62.49
CA SER A 59 3.91 -36.88 61.51
C SER A 59 3.21 -38.06 60.86
N TYR A 60 3.07 -37.98 59.54
CA TYR A 60 2.58 -39.05 58.67
C TYR A 60 3.71 -39.70 57.85
N ALA A 61 4.97 -39.39 58.14
CA ALA A 61 6.14 -39.80 57.34
C ALA A 61 6.31 -41.31 57.11
N ASN A 62 5.75 -42.16 57.99
CA ASN A 62 5.83 -43.62 57.86
C ASN A 62 4.58 -44.25 57.23
N ALA A 63 3.59 -43.44 56.81
CA ALA A 63 2.46 -43.92 56.04
C ALA A 63 2.94 -44.64 54.78
N THR A 64 2.19 -45.65 54.35
CA THR A 64 2.63 -46.58 53.28
C THR A 64 2.16 -46.19 51.89
N ALA A 65 1.43 -45.08 51.77
CA ALA A 65 0.95 -44.48 50.54
C ALA A 65 0.77 -42.96 50.75
N GLY A 66 0.66 -42.20 49.66
CA GLY A 66 0.32 -40.79 49.74
C GLY A 66 -1.11 -40.58 50.25
N LEU A 67 -1.34 -39.41 50.84
CA LEU A 67 -2.56 -39.04 51.54
C LEU A 67 -3.03 -37.64 51.20
N THR A 68 -4.22 -37.31 51.69
CA THR A 68 -4.75 -35.95 51.71
C THR A 68 -4.88 -35.51 53.16
N LEU A 69 -4.29 -34.37 53.51
CA LEU A 69 -4.51 -33.67 54.76
C LEU A 69 -5.38 -32.43 54.49
N ASN A 70 -6.52 -32.30 55.15
CA ASN A 70 -7.38 -31.12 55.01
C ASN A 70 -7.70 -30.53 56.39
N LEU A 71 -7.08 -29.40 56.73
CA LEU A 71 -7.27 -28.74 58.02
C LEU A 71 -8.56 -27.89 58.09
N VAL A 72 -9.15 -27.54 56.93
CA VAL A 72 -10.46 -26.85 56.87
C VAL A 72 -11.60 -27.84 57.05
N GLU A 73 -11.51 -28.97 56.35
CA GLU A 73 -12.54 -30.01 56.31
C GLU A 73 -11.91 -31.40 56.58
N PRO A 74 -11.59 -31.73 57.85
CA PRO A 74 -10.88 -32.98 58.21
C PRO A 74 -11.58 -34.27 57.77
N ALA A 75 -12.88 -34.21 57.51
CA ALA A 75 -13.64 -35.34 56.96
C ALA A 75 -13.21 -35.74 55.53
N PHE A 76 -12.47 -34.89 54.82
CA PHE A 76 -11.89 -35.17 53.51
C PHE A 76 -10.43 -35.62 53.58
N SER A 77 -9.83 -35.69 54.77
CA SER A 77 -8.52 -36.31 54.92
C SER A 77 -8.56 -37.79 54.57
N THR A 78 -7.46 -38.33 54.05
CA THR A 78 -7.36 -39.73 53.62
C THR A 78 -6.12 -40.41 54.22
N GLY A 79 -5.97 -41.72 53.99
CA GLY A 79 -4.84 -42.48 54.50
C GLY A 79 -4.76 -42.43 56.03
N ASP A 80 -3.54 -42.27 56.54
CA ASP A 80 -3.25 -42.22 57.97
C ASP A 80 -3.69 -40.88 58.62
N ALA A 81 -4.16 -39.89 57.84
CA ALA A 81 -4.76 -38.66 58.37
C ALA A 81 -6.30 -38.72 58.46
N ALA A 82 -6.91 -39.83 58.04
CA ALA A 82 -8.36 -39.94 57.89
C ALA A 82 -9.07 -40.05 59.26
N GLY A 83 -9.83 -39.01 59.62
CA GLY A 83 -10.59 -38.97 60.87
C GLY A 83 -9.78 -38.51 62.08
N ASP A 84 -8.51 -38.19 61.89
CA ASP A 84 -7.65 -37.61 62.93
C ASP A 84 -8.18 -36.27 63.44
N VAL A 85 -7.97 -36.05 64.73
CA VAL A 85 -8.22 -34.78 65.42
C VAL A 85 -6.91 -34.29 66.01
N THR A 86 -6.39 -33.19 65.47
CA THR A 86 -5.17 -32.55 65.95
C THR A 86 -5.48 -31.29 66.78
N ILE A 87 -4.75 -31.11 67.88
CA ILE A 87 -4.86 -29.95 68.77
C ILE A 87 -3.47 -29.55 69.23
N SER A 88 -3.18 -28.23 69.23
CA SER A 88 -1.86 -27.71 69.61
C SER A 88 -0.73 -28.38 68.83
N ILE A 89 -0.87 -28.41 67.51
CA ILE A 89 0.14 -28.87 66.57
C ILE A 89 0.59 -27.65 65.77
N GLU A 90 1.90 -27.43 65.70
CA GLU A 90 2.50 -26.32 64.97
C GLU A 90 2.94 -26.73 63.56
N GLU A 91 3.23 -28.02 63.34
CA GLU A 91 3.74 -28.51 62.06
C GLU A 91 3.17 -29.86 61.65
N TYR A 92 2.88 -30.01 60.36
CA TYR A 92 2.44 -31.25 59.74
C TYR A 92 3.53 -31.76 58.79
N LEU A 93 4.00 -32.99 59.04
CA LEU A 93 4.92 -33.69 58.16
C LEU A 93 4.17 -34.78 57.41
N LEU A 94 4.10 -34.68 56.09
CA LEU A 94 3.45 -35.66 55.22
C LEU A 94 4.42 -36.82 54.90
N THR A 95 4.18 -37.53 53.81
CA THR A 95 4.74 -38.84 53.52
C THR A 95 5.99 -38.74 52.62
N GLY A 96 6.46 -39.91 52.13
CA GLY A 96 7.47 -39.98 51.07
C GLY A 96 6.87 -40.24 49.68
N PHE A 97 5.57 -40.00 49.53
CA PHE A 97 4.79 -40.19 48.31
C PHE A 97 4.07 -38.89 47.93
N ASN A 98 3.42 -38.88 46.77
CA ASN A 98 2.65 -37.71 46.33
C ASN A 98 1.46 -37.45 47.27
N ASP A 99 1.50 -36.32 47.94
CA ASP A 99 0.52 -35.89 48.92
C ASP A 99 -0.26 -34.65 48.47
N ILE A 100 -1.41 -34.43 49.11
CA ILE A 100 -2.17 -33.18 49.00
C ILE A 100 -2.38 -32.64 50.41
N ALA A 101 -2.04 -31.38 50.65
CA ALA A 101 -2.36 -30.72 51.90
C ALA A 101 -3.09 -29.41 51.66
N ILE A 102 -4.17 -29.20 52.41
CA ILE A 102 -4.91 -27.95 52.49
C ILE A 102 -4.83 -27.48 53.94
N GLY A 103 -4.13 -26.38 54.15
CA GLY A 103 -4.01 -25.69 55.42
C GLY A 103 -5.31 -24.99 55.81
N SER A 104 -5.23 -24.05 56.74
CA SER A 104 -6.38 -23.46 57.42
C SER A 104 -6.43 -21.94 57.20
N ALA A 105 -7.08 -21.23 58.12
CA ALA A 105 -7.07 -19.77 58.16
C ALA A 105 -6.06 -19.22 59.19
N ARG A 106 -5.15 -20.08 59.66
CA ARG A 106 -4.10 -19.79 60.64
C ARG A 106 -2.76 -19.84 59.92
N ALA A 107 -1.71 -19.36 60.58
CA ALA A 107 -0.35 -19.61 60.11
C ALA A 107 -0.02 -21.10 60.31
N ASP A 108 0.03 -21.85 59.22
CA ASP A 108 0.28 -23.28 59.19
C ASP A 108 1.71 -23.58 58.73
N VAL A 109 2.31 -24.65 59.28
CA VAL A 109 3.60 -25.18 58.80
C VAL A 109 3.39 -26.58 58.25
N ILE A 110 3.66 -26.76 56.97
CA ILE A 110 3.42 -28.03 56.26
C ILE A 110 4.69 -28.42 55.50
N ARG A 111 5.16 -29.65 55.72
CA ARG A 111 6.25 -30.27 54.96
C ARG A 111 5.72 -31.46 54.15
N GLY A 112 5.83 -31.39 52.83
CA GLY A 112 5.39 -32.41 51.88
C GLY A 112 6.21 -33.70 51.99
N GLY A 113 7.52 -33.58 52.21
CA GLY A 113 8.40 -34.74 52.39
C GLY A 113 9.03 -35.14 51.06
N ALA A 114 8.93 -36.40 50.67
CA ALA A 114 9.37 -36.78 49.33
C ALA A 114 8.14 -37.01 48.46
N GLY A 115 8.16 -36.75 47.16
CA GLY A 115 6.98 -37.00 46.34
C GLY A 115 6.83 -36.04 45.19
N LYS A 116 5.58 -35.69 44.92
CA LYS A 116 5.16 -34.60 44.03
C LYS A 116 3.91 -34.07 44.69
N ASP A 117 4.11 -33.11 45.56
CA ASP A 117 3.11 -32.73 46.54
C ASP A 117 2.38 -31.48 46.08
N LEU A 118 1.09 -31.40 46.43
CA LEU A 118 0.29 -30.19 46.27
C LEU A 118 0.01 -29.61 47.66
N LEU A 119 0.67 -28.51 47.98
CA LEU A 119 0.56 -27.87 49.29
C LEU A 119 -0.15 -26.52 49.14
N GLN A 120 -1.30 -26.37 49.79
CA GLN A 120 -2.06 -25.12 49.86
C GLN A 120 -2.09 -24.62 51.30
N GLY A 121 -1.57 -23.42 51.58
CA GLY A 121 -1.51 -22.83 52.92
C GLY A 121 -2.88 -22.35 53.41
N GLY A 122 -3.59 -21.63 52.53
CA GLY A 122 -4.92 -21.14 52.81
C GLY A 122 -4.89 -19.65 53.12
N ALA A 123 -5.31 -19.25 54.31
CA ALA A 123 -5.13 -17.87 54.77
C ALA A 123 -4.28 -17.86 56.03
N GLY A 124 -3.46 -16.84 56.23
CA GLY A 124 -2.47 -16.87 57.30
C GLY A 124 -1.09 -16.57 56.74
N ASN A 125 -0.08 -16.60 57.59
CA ASN A 125 1.30 -16.49 57.12
C ASN A 125 1.91 -17.88 57.20
N ASP A 126 1.81 -18.62 56.12
CA ASP A 126 2.08 -20.05 56.07
C ASP A 126 3.54 -20.34 55.75
N THR A 127 4.03 -21.50 56.16
CA THR A 127 5.34 -22.01 55.76
C THR A 127 5.17 -23.38 55.14
N LEU A 128 5.34 -23.43 53.81
CA LEU A 128 5.19 -24.64 53.01
C LEU A 128 6.58 -25.10 52.52
N SER A 129 6.94 -26.35 52.77
CA SER A 129 8.16 -26.99 52.28
C SER A 129 7.80 -28.20 51.42
N GLY A 130 8.14 -28.21 50.13
CA GLY A 130 7.99 -29.40 49.27
C GLY A 130 9.00 -30.50 49.61
N ASP A 131 10.18 -30.09 50.08
CA ASP A 131 11.31 -30.94 50.44
C ASP A 131 11.94 -31.66 49.24
N GLY A 132 11.44 -32.80 48.77
CA GLY A 132 12.03 -33.54 47.65
C GLY A 132 10.98 -34.00 46.67
N GLY A 133 11.09 -33.65 45.40
CA GLY A 133 9.99 -33.87 44.50
C GLY A 133 9.84 -32.76 43.49
N ALA A 134 8.81 -32.84 42.67
CA ALA A 134 8.41 -31.70 41.85
C ALA A 134 7.06 -31.25 42.40
N ASP A 135 7.11 -30.23 43.24
CA ASP A 135 6.01 -29.85 44.13
C ASP A 135 5.32 -28.59 43.65
N THR A 136 4.03 -28.46 43.97
CA THR A 136 3.24 -27.25 43.71
C THR A 136 2.83 -26.64 45.04
N LEU A 137 3.28 -25.42 45.30
CA LEU A 137 3.07 -24.69 46.53
C LEU A 137 2.19 -23.47 46.25
N MET A 138 1.07 -23.36 46.97
CA MET A 138 0.15 -22.24 46.93
C MET A 138 0.03 -21.67 48.35
N GLY A 139 0.64 -20.52 48.61
CA GLY A 139 0.54 -19.87 49.93
C GLY A 139 -0.90 -19.49 50.25
N GLY A 140 -1.51 -18.75 49.33
CA GLY A 140 -2.86 -18.23 49.48
C GLY A 140 -2.82 -16.80 50.00
N ALA A 141 -3.66 -16.47 50.99
CA ALA A 141 -3.78 -15.12 51.50
C ALA A 141 -2.90 -14.89 52.73
N GLY A 142 -1.86 -14.08 52.58
CA GLY A 142 -1.04 -13.59 53.68
C GLY A 142 0.40 -13.40 53.23
N ALA A 143 1.34 -13.44 54.16
CA ALA A 143 2.76 -13.34 53.86
C ALA A 143 3.41 -14.71 54.08
N ASP A 144 3.57 -15.45 52.99
CA ASP A 144 3.87 -16.88 53.03
C ASP A 144 5.33 -17.18 52.71
N ARG A 145 5.82 -18.29 53.23
CA ARG A 145 7.13 -18.85 52.90
C ARG A 145 6.93 -20.12 52.08
N LEU A 146 7.26 -20.04 50.80
CA LEU A 146 7.18 -21.17 49.86
C LEU A 146 8.59 -21.67 49.57
N GLN A 147 8.90 -22.88 50.04
CA GLN A 147 10.18 -23.54 49.85
C GLN A 147 9.99 -24.81 49.03
N GLY A 148 10.36 -24.81 47.75
CA GLY A 148 10.21 -25.98 46.89
C GLY A 148 11.07 -27.15 47.37
N GLY A 149 12.38 -26.96 47.33
CA GLY A 149 13.33 -27.94 47.83
C GLY A 149 14.14 -28.54 46.70
N ALA A 150 14.10 -29.86 46.56
CA ALA A 150 14.85 -30.59 45.54
C ALA A 150 13.93 -31.11 44.43
N GLY A 151 13.91 -30.41 43.31
CA GLY A 151 13.37 -30.88 42.04
C GLY A 151 13.01 -29.69 41.16
N VAL A 152 11.83 -29.68 40.58
CA VAL A 152 11.34 -28.55 39.78
C VAL A 152 10.01 -28.12 40.37
N ASP A 153 10.09 -27.08 41.18
CA ASP A 153 9.00 -26.69 42.06
C ASP A 153 8.26 -25.46 41.52
N VAL A 154 6.96 -25.42 41.79
CA VAL A 154 6.04 -24.38 41.33
C VAL A 154 5.55 -23.58 42.52
N ALA A 155 5.72 -22.26 42.48
CA ALA A 155 4.89 -21.36 43.27
C ALA A 155 3.68 -20.93 42.43
N SER A 156 2.47 -21.28 42.89
CA SER A 156 1.23 -21.01 42.19
C SER A 156 0.42 -19.92 42.87
N TYR A 157 0.06 -18.91 42.10
CA TYR A 157 -0.81 -17.78 42.47
C TYR A 157 -2.14 -17.81 41.70
N LEU A 158 -2.51 -18.97 41.14
CA LEU A 158 -3.69 -19.12 40.29
C LEU A 158 -4.99 -18.63 40.96
N ASP A 159 -5.11 -18.82 42.27
CA ASP A 159 -6.29 -18.44 43.07
C ASP A 159 -6.13 -17.06 43.75
N ALA A 160 -5.14 -16.26 43.37
CA ALA A 160 -4.92 -14.94 43.98
C ALA A 160 -6.05 -13.96 43.61
N ASP A 161 -6.62 -13.30 44.63
CA ASP A 161 -7.68 -12.29 44.45
C ASP A 161 -7.16 -10.93 43.94
N LEU A 162 -5.85 -10.72 43.93
CA LEU A 162 -5.17 -9.50 43.52
C LEU A 162 -4.06 -9.83 42.53
N ALA A 163 -3.82 -8.92 41.58
CA ALA A 163 -2.72 -9.03 40.64
C ALA A 163 -1.39 -9.27 41.37
N VAL A 164 -0.58 -10.16 40.84
CA VAL A 164 0.69 -10.61 41.37
C VAL A 164 1.80 -9.72 40.83
N VAL A 165 2.56 -9.11 41.72
CA VAL A 165 3.76 -8.36 41.34
C VAL A 165 4.96 -8.95 42.07
N ILE A 166 5.88 -9.57 41.33
CA ILE A 166 7.07 -10.25 41.86
C ILE A 166 8.30 -9.70 41.18
N ASN A 167 9.24 -9.13 41.96
CA ASN A 167 10.58 -8.83 41.47
C ASN A 167 11.62 -9.64 42.24
N LEU A 168 12.09 -10.74 41.66
CA LEU A 168 13.06 -11.64 42.28
C LEU A 168 14.45 -11.00 42.46
N GLY A 169 14.79 -10.02 41.62
CA GLY A 169 16.06 -9.30 41.73
C GLY A 169 16.16 -8.35 42.93
N THR A 170 15.04 -7.77 43.35
CA THR A 170 14.96 -6.84 44.49
C THR A 170 14.25 -7.42 45.71
N LEU A 171 13.64 -8.60 45.56
CA LEU A 171 12.76 -9.25 46.54
C LEU A 171 11.59 -8.35 46.96
N ALA A 172 11.07 -7.57 46.00
CA ALA A 172 9.94 -6.68 46.19
C ALA A 172 8.68 -7.34 45.63
N PHE A 173 7.86 -7.91 46.53
CA PHE A 173 6.62 -8.60 46.16
C PHE A 173 5.41 -7.80 46.67
N SER A 174 4.35 -7.72 45.86
CA SER A 174 3.13 -6.98 46.21
C SER A 174 1.89 -7.57 45.53
N GLY A 175 0.71 -7.04 45.87
CA GLY A 175 -0.55 -7.57 45.38
C GLY A 175 -0.83 -8.96 45.94
N GLY A 176 -1.11 -9.94 45.07
CA GLY A 176 -1.36 -11.34 45.46
C GLY A 176 -0.17 -12.04 46.14
N ALA A 177 1.05 -11.54 45.97
CA ALA A 177 2.28 -12.08 46.57
C ALA A 177 2.84 -11.21 47.72
N ALA A 178 2.02 -10.31 48.28
CA ALA A 178 2.50 -9.28 49.20
C ALA A 178 3.05 -9.86 50.52
N GLY A 179 4.38 -9.83 50.66
CA GLY A 179 5.08 -10.31 51.85
C GLY A 179 5.61 -11.73 51.74
N ASP A 180 5.35 -12.41 50.61
CA ASP A 180 5.81 -13.76 50.37
C ASP A 180 7.33 -13.84 50.24
N THR A 181 7.85 -15.05 50.45
CA THR A 181 9.24 -15.42 50.18
C THR A 181 9.29 -16.73 49.43
N LEU A 182 9.97 -16.72 48.27
CA LEU A 182 10.17 -17.90 47.43
C LEU A 182 11.60 -18.41 47.60
N VAL A 183 11.76 -19.70 47.88
CA VAL A 183 13.07 -20.35 48.07
C VAL A 183 13.10 -21.66 47.30
N SER A 184 14.14 -21.85 46.47
CA SER A 184 14.28 -23.05 45.62
C SER A 184 12.99 -23.32 44.84
N ILE A 185 12.52 -22.30 44.13
CA ILE A 185 11.39 -22.37 43.20
C ILE A 185 11.98 -22.15 41.82
N GLU A 186 11.57 -22.97 40.86
CA GLU A 186 12.04 -22.89 39.47
C GLU A 186 10.95 -22.36 38.53
N ARG A 187 9.67 -22.48 38.92
CA ARG A 187 8.51 -22.13 38.09
C ARG A 187 7.50 -21.26 38.85
N LEU A 188 6.94 -20.27 38.15
CA LEU A 188 5.82 -19.47 38.64
C LEU A 188 4.59 -19.72 37.78
N VAL A 189 3.44 -19.86 38.43
CA VAL A 189 2.12 -19.78 37.78
C VAL A 189 1.43 -18.57 38.39
N LEU A 190 1.04 -17.60 37.58
CA LEU A 190 0.44 -16.36 38.03
C LEU A 190 -1.09 -16.47 38.06
N SER A 191 -1.76 -15.33 38.28
CA SER A 191 -3.20 -15.26 38.49
C SER A 191 -3.96 -15.10 37.16
N SER A 192 -5.26 -14.84 37.23
CA SER A 192 -6.06 -14.47 36.06
C SER A 192 -6.22 -12.95 35.91
N LEU A 193 -5.29 -12.18 36.45
CA LEU A 193 -5.30 -10.71 36.49
C LEU A 193 -4.03 -10.18 35.82
N ALA A 194 -3.96 -8.86 35.57
CA ALA A 194 -2.79 -8.25 34.95
C ALA A 194 -1.57 -8.24 35.89
N ASP A 195 -0.69 -9.21 35.72
CA ASP A 195 0.42 -9.52 36.59
C ASP A 195 1.74 -8.93 36.07
N ALA A 196 2.72 -8.76 36.96
CA ALA A 196 4.01 -8.20 36.62
C ALA A 196 5.15 -8.95 37.30
N VAL A 197 6.01 -9.58 36.52
CA VAL A 197 7.11 -10.42 37.01
C VAL A 197 8.44 -9.97 36.44
N THR A 198 9.44 -9.86 37.31
CA THR A 198 10.84 -9.75 36.93
C THR A 198 11.61 -10.90 37.55
N LEU A 199 12.14 -11.77 36.71
CA LEU A 199 12.89 -12.95 37.10
C LEU A 199 14.29 -12.62 37.61
N ALA A 200 14.88 -13.59 38.30
CA ALA A 200 16.28 -13.62 38.71
C ALA A 200 16.62 -15.01 39.27
N GLY A 201 17.90 -15.37 39.24
CA GLY A 201 18.38 -16.56 39.92
C GLY A 201 18.03 -17.84 39.17
N ALA A 202 17.32 -18.75 39.83
CA ALA A 202 16.99 -20.09 39.31
C ALA A 202 15.60 -20.20 38.70
N VAL A 203 14.71 -19.21 38.92
CA VAL A 203 13.40 -19.18 38.26
C VAL A 203 13.62 -18.78 36.81
N GLY A 204 13.29 -19.67 35.89
CA GLY A 204 13.39 -19.45 34.45
C GLY A 204 12.13 -19.89 33.69
N HIS A 205 11.00 -20.08 34.38
CA HIS A 205 9.75 -20.45 33.74
C HIS A 205 8.56 -19.76 34.41
N VAL A 206 7.70 -19.13 33.60
CA VAL A 206 6.52 -18.40 34.06
C VAL A 206 5.34 -18.73 33.16
N GLU A 207 4.22 -19.08 33.79
CA GLU A 207 2.90 -19.13 33.17
C GLU A 207 2.10 -17.89 33.65
N GLY A 208 1.89 -16.92 32.76
CA GLY A 208 1.21 -15.65 33.05
C GLY A 208 -0.28 -15.80 33.35
N GLY A 209 -0.94 -16.75 32.69
CA GLY A 209 -2.31 -17.12 32.99
C GLY A 209 -3.28 -16.34 32.12
N ALA A 210 -4.16 -15.54 32.70
CA ALA A 210 -5.02 -14.65 31.95
C ALA A 210 -4.85 -13.24 32.49
N GLY A 211 -5.13 -12.21 31.69
CA GLY A 211 -4.78 -10.85 32.08
C GLY A 211 -3.90 -10.23 31.01
N ASN A 212 -3.44 -9.01 31.27
CA ASN A 212 -2.45 -8.38 30.43
C ASN A 212 -1.15 -8.37 31.23
N ASP A 213 -0.32 -9.37 31.00
CA ASP A 213 0.81 -9.67 31.86
C ASP A 213 2.09 -9.03 31.34
N THR A 214 3.02 -8.73 32.25
CA THR A 214 4.35 -8.23 31.89
C THR A 214 5.41 -9.09 32.56
N VAL A 215 6.19 -9.83 31.77
CA VAL A 215 7.20 -10.78 32.27
C VAL A 215 8.57 -10.46 31.70
N LEU A 216 9.56 -10.27 32.59
CA LEU A 216 10.94 -9.95 32.24
C LEU A 216 11.90 -11.07 32.73
N GLY A 217 12.55 -11.78 31.82
CA GLY A 217 13.44 -12.94 32.05
C GLY A 217 14.82 -12.59 32.62
N ARG A 218 15.50 -11.61 32.00
CA ARG A 218 16.83 -11.07 32.36
C ARG A 218 18.02 -11.83 31.76
N ASN A 219 18.60 -12.78 32.49
CA ASN A 219 19.82 -13.47 32.06
C ASN A 219 19.59 -14.96 32.33
N GLY A 220 19.88 -15.82 31.37
CA GLY A 220 19.59 -17.24 31.45
C GLY A 220 18.61 -17.64 30.37
N ALA A 221 18.49 -18.93 30.09
CA ALA A 221 17.48 -19.41 29.16
C ALA A 221 16.14 -19.49 29.89
N ASP A 222 15.23 -18.59 29.54
CA ASP A 222 13.92 -18.42 30.17
C ASP A 222 12.80 -18.98 29.28
N SER A 223 11.70 -19.40 29.89
CA SER A 223 10.50 -19.90 29.21
C SER A 223 9.29 -19.12 29.71
N LEU A 224 8.89 -18.12 28.94
CA LEU A 224 7.88 -17.14 29.32
C LEU A 224 6.61 -17.37 28.50
N PHE A 225 5.51 -17.66 29.19
CA PHE A 225 4.20 -17.85 28.58
C PHE A 225 3.27 -16.76 29.09
N GLY A 226 2.75 -15.91 28.20
CA GLY A 226 1.82 -14.82 28.55
C GLY A 226 0.45 -15.37 28.90
N GLY A 227 -0.11 -16.19 28.01
CA GLY A 227 -1.43 -16.76 28.18
C GLY A 227 -2.50 -15.88 27.55
N ALA A 228 -3.62 -15.67 28.25
CA ALA A 228 -4.81 -15.05 27.68
C ALA A 228 -4.91 -13.56 27.99
N GLY A 229 -4.76 -12.73 26.96
CA GLY A 229 -4.87 -11.27 27.06
C GLY A 229 -3.59 -10.64 26.55
N VAL A 230 -3.44 -9.32 26.64
CA VAL A 230 -2.36 -8.61 25.91
C VAL A 230 -1.11 -8.53 26.75
N ASP A 231 -0.12 -9.31 26.36
CA ASP A 231 1.07 -9.59 27.13
C ASP A 231 2.32 -8.92 26.57
N ILE A 232 3.23 -8.61 27.49
CA ILE A 232 4.57 -8.11 27.19
C ILE A 232 5.57 -9.09 27.79
N LEU A 233 6.28 -9.80 26.92
CA LEU A 233 7.29 -10.78 27.31
C LEU A 233 8.66 -10.32 26.81
N GLU A 234 9.64 -10.25 27.71
CA GLU A 234 11.00 -9.82 27.38
C GLU A 234 12.03 -10.78 27.98
N GLY A 235 12.74 -11.53 27.13
CA GLY A 235 13.76 -12.52 27.52
C GLY A 235 15.04 -11.86 28.04
N LEU A 236 15.49 -10.82 27.34
CA LEU A 236 16.73 -10.05 27.52
C LEU A 236 18.01 -10.79 27.15
N GLY A 237 18.34 -11.94 27.75
CA GLY A 237 19.62 -12.56 27.47
C GLY A 237 19.69 -14.01 27.88
N GLY A 238 20.23 -14.86 27.01
CA GLY A 238 20.06 -16.31 27.07
C GLY A 238 19.32 -16.78 25.84
N ASP A 239 19.24 -18.09 25.62
CA ASP A 239 18.42 -18.65 24.53
C ASP A 239 17.00 -18.87 25.09
N ASP A 240 16.08 -17.94 24.79
CA ASP A 240 14.78 -17.83 25.43
C ASP A 240 13.63 -18.43 24.60
N LEU A 241 12.58 -18.90 25.29
CA LEU A 241 11.31 -19.31 24.68
C LEU A 241 10.20 -18.37 25.17
N LEU A 242 9.67 -17.55 24.26
CA LEU A 242 8.58 -16.63 24.54
C LEU A 242 7.33 -17.04 23.76
N SER A 243 6.19 -17.12 24.45
CA SER A 243 4.93 -17.57 23.86
C SER A 243 3.76 -16.75 24.37
N ALA A 244 3.01 -16.16 23.46
CA ALA A 244 1.75 -15.46 23.73
C ALA A 244 0.52 -16.40 23.78
N ASP A 245 0.70 -17.72 23.88
CA ASP A 245 -0.36 -18.71 23.69
C ASP A 245 -1.51 -18.62 24.71
N GLY A 246 -2.54 -17.83 24.38
CA GLY A 246 -3.81 -17.87 25.11
C GLY A 246 -4.87 -16.87 24.69
N HIS A 247 -4.64 -16.04 23.67
CA HIS A 247 -5.69 -15.20 23.10
C HIS A 247 -6.89 -16.03 22.62
N ALA A 248 -7.97 -16.04 23.39
CA ALA A 248 -9.23 -16.57 22.93
C ALA A 248 -9.73 -15.71 21.76
N SER A 249 -9.66 -16.27 20.56
CA SER A 249 -10.17 -15.75 19.29
C SER A 249 -11.51 -15.02 19.45
N GLY A 250 -11.47 -13.69 19.60
CA GLY A 250 -12.68 -12.90 19.85
C GLY A 250 -12.54 -11.38 19.91
N GLY A 251 -11.32 -10.84 20.06
CA GLY A 251 -11.05 -9.40 20.00
C GLY A 251 -10.52 -8.98 18.63
N ALA A 252 -11.03 -7.87 18.10
CA ALA A 252 -10.55 -7.30 16.84
C ALA A 252 -9.05 -6.95 16.87
N ALA A 253 -8.43 -6.88 15.68
CA ALA A 253 -7.04 -6.59 15.36
C ALA A 253 -6.47 -5.24 15.89
N GLN A 254 -6.57 -4.97 17.19
CA GLN A 254 -6.13 -3.74 17.86
C GLN A 254 -5.29 -4.02 19.12
N PHE A 255 -5.08 -5.29 19.44
CA PHE A 255 -4.29 -5.73 20.57
C PHE A 255 -3.12 -6.54 20.01
N PHE A 256 -1.90 -6.08 20.30
CA PHE A 256 -0.68 -6.70 19.83
C PHE A 256 0.11 -7.21 21.04
N GLU A 257 0.41 -8.50 20.99
CA GLU A 257 1.42 -9.10 21.85
C GLU A 257 2.77 -8.46 21.56
N GLN A 258 3.60 -8.28 22.58
CA GLN A 258 4.96 -7.79 22.42
C GLN A 258 5.92 -8.82 22.99
N LEU A 259 6.64 -9.50 22.11
CA LEU A 259 7.65 -10.49 22.45
C LEU A 259 9.02 -9.96 22.01
N LEU A 260 9.91 -9.77 22.97
CA LEU A 260 11.29 -9.31 22.75
C LEU A 260 12.25 -10.40 23.27
N GLY A 261 12.98 -11.05 22.35
CA GLY A 261 13.97 -12.10 22.68
C GLY A 261 15.16 -11.52 23.43
N GLY A 262 15.91 -10.64 22.78
CA GLY A 262 17.08 -9.99 23.37
C GLY A 262 18.36 -10.62 22.85
N ALA A 263 19.28 -11.01 23.73
CA ALA A 263 20.57 -11.55 23.33
C ALA A 263 20.61 -13.08 23.48
N GLY A 264 20.64 -13.81 22.38
CA GLY A 264 20.68 -15.27 22.35
C GLY A 264 19.99 -15.80 21.11
N ASN A 265 19.83 -17.11 20.99
CA ASN A 265 19.05 -17.70 19.90
C ASN A 265 17.66 -18.01 20.43
N ASP A 266 16.76 -17.06 20.24
CA ASP A 266 15.45 -17.05 20.88
C ASP A 266 14.39 -17.71 20.00
N THR A 267 13.32 -18.19 20.63
CA THR A 267 12.13 -18.71 19.95
C THR A 267 10.91 -17.93 20.41
N LEU A 268 10.33 -17.14 19.51
CA LEU A 268 9.18 -16.28 19.77
C LEU A 268 7.96 -16.80 19.03
N LEU A 269 6.88 -17.04 19.77
CA LEU A 269 5.60 -17.55 19.26
C LEU A 269 4.49 -16.51 19.50
N GLY A 270 4.03 -15.86 18.43
CA GLY A 270 3.06 -14.75 18.47
C GLY A 270 1.62 -15.16 18.79
N GLY A 271 1.26 -16.44 18.63
CA GLY A 271 -0.05 -16.95 19.00
C GLY A 271 -1.15 -16.64 17.99
N VAL A 272 -2.33 -16.22 18.45
CA VAL A 272 -3.42 -15.83 17.55
C VAL A 272 -3.74 -14.34 17.74
N GLY A 273 -4.03 -13.65 16.64
CA GLY A 273 -4.08 -12.18 16.64
C GLY A 273 -2.75 -11.60 16.15
N GLY A 274 -2.70 -10.28 15.93
CA GLY A 274 -1.45 -9.65 15.53
C GLY A 274 -0.47 -9.60 16.68
N ALA A 275 0.81 -9.79 16.40
CA ALA A 275 1.89 -9.74 17.36
C ALA A 275 3.09 -8.93 16.83
N ILE A 276 3.86 -8.37 17.75
CA ILE A 276 5.15 -7.73 17.49
C ILE A 276 6.23 -8.63 18.07
N LEU A 277 7.05 -9.21 17.20
CA LEU A 277 8.12 -10.13 17.56
C LEU A 277 9.46 -9.48 17.22
N MET A 278 10.33 -9.33 18.20
CA MET A 278 11.69 -8.80 18.02
C MET A 278 12.70 -9.82 18.55
N GLY A 279 13.54 -10.37 17.66
CA GLY A 279 14.61 -11.31 18.04
C GLY A 279 15.79 -10.62 18.73
N ASP A 280 16.14 -9.44 18.22
CA ASP A 280 17.29 -8.63 18.63
C ASP A 280 18.65 -9.23 18.21
N ALA A 281 19.33 -10.03 19.02
CA ALA A 281 20.71 -10.44 18.74
C ALA A 281 20.93 -11.94 18.93
N GLY A 282 21.12 -12.64 17.81
CA GLY A 282 21.47 -14.05 17.73
C GLY A 282 20.75 -14.67 16.54
N ASN A 283 20.60 -15.99 16.49
CA ASN A 283 19.90 -16.64 15.37
C ASN A 283 18.50 -17.04 15.84
N ASP A 284 17.55 -16.16 15.61
CA ASP A 284 16.25 -16.22 16.25
C ASP A 284 15.22 -16.96 15.39
N GLN A 285 14.19 -17.50 16.04
CA GLN A 285 13.04 -18.14 15.41
C GLN A 285 11.77 -17.39 15.79
N LEU A 286 11.29 -16.55 14.89
CA LEU A 286 10.06 -15.77 15.07
C LEU A 286 8.93 -16.42 14.26
N ARG A 287 7.83 -16.76 14.94
CA ARG A 287 6.63 -17.35 14.34
C ARG A 287 5.39 -16.55 14.75
N GLY A 288 4.83 -15.78 13.82
CA GLY A 288 3.60 -15.00 14.04
C GLY A 288 2.36 -15.88 14.24
N GLU A 289 2.34 -17.04 13.57
CA GLU A 289 1.26 -18.04 13.58
C GLU A 289 -0.01 -17.56 12.86
N GLY A 290 -0.88 -16.77 13.47
CA GLY A 290 -2.06 -16.27 12.77
C GLY A 290 -2.49 -14.90 13.25
N GLY A 291 -2.67 -13.95 12.34
CA GLY A 291 -2.76 -12.55 12.68
C GLY A 291 -2.12 -11.71 11.58
N ASN A 292 -2.04 -10.40 11.79
CA ASN A 292 -1.17 -9.57 10.98
C ASN A 292 0.02 -9.21 11.86
N ASP A 293 1.15 -9.86 11.63
CA ASP A 293 2.29 -9.83 12.54
C ASP A 293 3.39 -8.89 12.04
N ALA A 294 4.15 -8.33 12.98
CA ALA A 294 5.33 -7.52 12.72
C ALA A 294 6.56 -8.23 13.29
N LEU A 295 7.46 -8.67 12.41
CA LEU A 295 8.64 -9.45 12.75
C LEU A 295 9.90 -8.61 12.49
N ILE A 296 10.77 -8.54 13.49
CA ILE A 296 12.09 -7.90 13.40
C ILE A 296 13.10 -8.93 13.90
N GLY A 297 13.88 -9.52 12.99
CA GLY A 297 14.92 -10.50 13.35
C GLY A 297 16.01 -9.85 14.19
N GLY A 298 16.68 -8.84 13.61
CA GLY A 298 17.76 -8.12 14.27
C GLY A 298 19.12 -8.56 13.73
N PHE A 299 20.09 -8.81 14.61
CA PHE A 299 21.42 -9.26 14.25
C PHE A 299 21.53 -10.78 14.31
N GLY A 300 21.77 -11.40 13.17
CA GLY A 300 22.17 -12.80 13.08
C GLY A 300 21.54 -13.44 11.84
N ALA A 301 21.39 -14.75 11.86
CA ALA A 301 20.73 -15.48 10.77
C ALA A 301 19.38 -16.01 11.27
N ASP A 302 18.34 -15.22 11.04
CA ASP A 302 17.04 -15.42 11.66
C ASP A 302 16.08 -16.25 10.79
N THR A 303 15.13 -16.91 11.42
CA THR A 303 13.96 -17.48 10.74
C THR A 303 12.75 -16.64 11.08
N LEU A 304 12.20 -15.95 10.09
CA LEU A 304 11.05 -15.07 10.22
C LEU A 304 9.85 -15.69 9.49
N ASN A 305 8.87 -16.18 10.23
CA ASN A 305 7.70 -16.83 9.69
C ASN A 305 6.43 -16.10 10.12
N GLY A 306 5.81 -15.36 9.19
CA GLY A 306 4.57 -14.61 9.46
C GLY A 306 3.43 -15.55 9.85
N GLY A 307 3.12 -16.49 8.96
CA GLY A 307 2.07 -17.47 9.19
C GLY A 307 0.83 -17.15 8.38
N ALA A 308 -0.31 -16.95 9.04
CA ALA A 308 -1.58 -16.68 8.39
C ALA A 308 -2.05 -15.25 8.63
N GLY A 309 -2.03 -14.42 7.58
CA GLY A 309 -2.61 -13.09 7.56
C GLY A 309 -1.80 -12.20 6.63
N ILE A 310 -1.63 -10.94 6.99
CA ILE A 310 -0.74 -10.01 6.27
C ILE A 310 0.40 -9.68 7.21
N ASP A 311 1.55 -10.30 6.96
CA ASP A 311 2.68 -10.25 7.87
C ASP A 311 3.81 -9.37 7.32
N SER A 312 4.47 -8.66 8.23
CA SER A 312 5.47 -7.66 7.90
C SER A 312 6.84 -7.98 8.51
N VAL A 313 7.90 -7.76 7.73
CA VAL A 313 9.28 -7.78 8.21
C VAL A 313 9.91 -6.40 8.04
N SER A 314 10.70 -5.96 9.02
CA SER A 314 11.41 -4.67 8.96
C SER A 314 12.90 -4.82 9.21
N TYR A 315 13.70 -4.09 8.42
CA TYR A 315 15.14 -3.92 8.62
C TYR A 315 15.50 -2.43 8.73
N ASP A 316 16.07 -2.04 9.87
CA ASP A 316 16.45 -0.65 10.17
C ASP A 316 17.84 -0.25 9.63
N GLU A 317 18.70 -1.23 9.37
CA GLU A 317 19.98 -1.05 8.70
C GLU A 317 19.92 -1.54 7.24
N GLU A 318 20.95 -1.21 6.44
CA GLU A 318 21.01 -1.59 5.03
C GLU A 318 20.89 -3.12 4.89
N ALA A 319 19.99 -3.60 4.03
CA ALA A 319 19.72 -5.02 3.86
C ALA A 319 19.50 -5.40 2.39
N THR A 320 19.90 -6.62 2.02
CA THR A 320 19.56 -7.22 0.72
C THR A 320 18.63 -8.39 0.96
N VAL A 321 17.39 -8.32 0.44
CA VAL A 321 16.39 -9.38 0.57
C VAL A 321 16.03 -9.92 -0.80
N ASN A 322 15.98 -11.24 -0.93
CA ASN A 322 15.57 -11.94 -2.12
C ASN A 322 14.33 -12.80 -1.83
N MET A 323 13.19 -12.43 -2.40
CA MET A 323 11.94 -13.14 -2.23
C MET A 323 11.78 -14.29 -3.24
N ALA A 324 12.69 -14.43 -4.22
CA ALA A 324 12.71 -15.59 -5.11
C ALA A 324 13.23 -16.86 -4.41
N ASP A 325 14.20 -16.73 -3.51
CA ASP A 325 14.72 -17.80 -2.65
C ASP A 325 14.25 -17.68 -1.18
N GLN A 326 13.56 -16.59 -0.85
CA GLN A 326 13.03 -16.27 0.48
C GLN A 326 14.15 -16.13 1.52
N THR A 327 15.27 -15.50 1.13
CA THR A 327 16.42 -15.28 2.02
C THR A 327 16.91 -13.84 2.04
N GLY A 328 17.49 -13.46 3.17
CA GLY A 328 18.29 -12.26 3.29
C GLY A 328 19.76 -12.55 2.94
N ASN A 329 20.30 -11.80 1.98
CA ASN A 329 21.54 -12.13 1.28
C ASN A 329 22.72 -11.22 1.68
N ALA A 330 22.46 -10.08 2.32
CA ALA A 330 23.50 -9.16 2.81
C ALA A 330 22.95 -8.16 3.83
N GLY A 331 23.86 -7.50 4.54
CA GLY A 331 23.53 -6.44 5.49
C GLY A 331 22.86 -7.00 6.74
N ALA A 332 21.87 -6.27 7.26
CA ALA A 332 21.11 -6.69 8.44
C ALA A 332 20.34 -8.00 8.21
N ALA A 333 19.98 -8.31 6.97
CA ALA A 333 19.26 -9.54 6.64
C ALA A 333 20.18 -10.75 6.39
N LEU A 334 21.51 -10.62 6.55
CA LEU A 334 22.44 -11.66 6.09
C LEU A 334 22.22 -13.01 6.79
N GLY A 335 21.72 -13.99 6.05
CA GLY A 335 21.46 -15.33 6.54
C GLY A 335 20.02 -15.57 6.98
N ASP A 336 19.18 -14.54 6.93
CA ASP A 336 17.78 -14.64 7.29
C ASP A 336 17.00 -15.49 6.31
N ARG A 337 15.94 -16.11 6.82
CA ARG A 337 14.98 -16.90 6.06
C ARG A 337 13.58 -16.39 6.33
N LEU A 338 12.92 -15.92 5.28
CA LEU A 338 11.58 -15.35 5.34
C LEU A 338 10.56 -16.41 4.91
N ILE A 339 9.41 -16.48 5.56
CA ILE A 339 8.35 -17.44 5.23
C ILE A 339 7.00 -16.74 5.42
N SER A 340 6.13 -16.83 4.42
CA SER A 340 4.78 -16.22 4.47
C SER A 340 4.84 -14.74 4.88
N ILE A 341 5.62 -13.94 4.14
CA ILE A 341 5.75 -12.50 4.37
C ILE A 341 5.12 -11.74 3.21
N GLU A 342 4.16 -10.87 3.51
CA GLU A 342 3.41 -10.08 2.52
C GLU A 342 3.83 -8.60 2.51
N ALA A 343 4.56 -8.14 3.52
CA ALA A 343 5.10 -6.79 3.60
C ALA A 343 6.55 -6.76 4.07
N LEU A 344 7.38 -5.94 3.42
CA LEU A 344 8.78 -5.76 3.74
C LEU A 344 9.10 -4.27 3.84
N THR A 345 9.70 -3.85 4.96
CA THR A 345 10.21 -2.49 5.15
C THR A 345 11.74 -2.52 5.19
N LEU A 346 12.37 -1.73 4.33
CA LEU A 346 13.83 -1.59 4.24
C LEU A 346 14.22 -0.15 4.61
N ALA A 347 14.04 0.19 5.88
CA ALA A 347 14.22 1.56 6.38
C ALA A 347 15.69 2.02 6.31
N GLY A 348 16.65 1.11 6.46
CA GLY A 348 18.07 1.41 6.24
C GLY A 348 18.50 1.50 4.77
N GLY A 349 17.59 1.19 3.83
CA GLY A 349 17.87 1.05 2.41
C GLY A 349 18.44 -0.33 2.03
N GLY A 350 18.95 -0.43 0.80
CA GLY A 350 19.60 -1.63 0.29
C GLY A 350 18.98 -2.14 -1.00
N THR A 351 18.77 -3.45 -1.10
CA THR A 351 18.34 -4.11 -2.34
C THR A 351 17.19 -5.09 -2.10
N TYR A 352 16.14 -4.98 -2.90
CA TYR A 352 15.05 -5.95 -2.97
C TYR A 352 15.12 -6.73 -4.28
N ILE A 353 14.98 -8.05 -4.23
CA ILE A 353 14.84 -8.93 -5.41
C ILE A 353 13.50 -9.66 -5.29
N GLY A 354 12.60 -9.42 -6.25
CA GLY A 354 11.25 -9.97 -6.28
C GLY A 354 11.21 -11.46 -6.62
N GLY A 355 10.13 -12.10 -6.18
CA GLY A 355 9.87 -13.53 -6.35
C GLY A 355 8.60 -13.79 -7.15
N THR A 356 7.88 -14.87 -6.83
CA THR A 356 6.53 -15.13 -7.36
C THR A 356 5.41 -14.72 -6.41
N GLN A 357 5.76 -14.32 -5.18
CA GLN A 357 4.82 -13.88 -4.14
C GLN A 357 4.53 -12.39 -4.31
N ALA A 358 3.28 -11.98 -4.11
CA ALA A 358 2.93 -10.56 -4.00
C ALA A 358 3.46 -10.01 -2.68
N VAL A 359 4.29 -8.96 -2.75
CA VAL A 359 4.90 -8.32 -1.57
C VAL A 359 4.77 -6.81 -1.68
N ARG A 360 4.33 -6.17 -0.59
CA ARG A 360 4.40 -4.72 -0.43
C ARG A 360 5.76 -4.33 0.13
N VAL A 361 6.55 -3.59 -0.64
CA VAL A 361 7.90 -3.17 -0.25
C VAL A 361 7.92 -1.68 0.04
N ASP A 362 8.36 -1.29 1.24
CA ASP A 362 8.47 0.10 1.68
C ASP A 362 9.94 0.49 1.92
N GLY A 363 10.42 1.47 1.15
CA GLY A 363 11.77 2.02 1.25
C GLY A 363 11.89 3.24 2.17
N SER A 364 10.85 3.57 2.96
CA SER A 364 10.86 4.76 3.82
C SER A 364 12.04 4.77 4.80
N GLY A 365 13.05 5.59 4.50
CA GLY A 365 14.22 5.81 5.37
C GLY A 365 15.58 5.70 4.67
N GLY A 366 15.66 5.04 3.51
CA GLY A 366 16.93 4.75 2.86
C GLY A 366 16.90 4.73 1.33
N SER A 367 18.07 4.55 0.72
CA SER A 367 18.19 4.33 -0.72
C SER A 367 17.87 2.88 -1.03
N LEU A 368 16.74 2.62 -1.69
CA LEU A 368 16.33 1.27 -2.08
C LEU A 368 16.42 1.10 -3.60
N ALA A 369 17.17 0.08 -4.03
CA ALA A 369 17.13 -0.47 -5.38
C ALA A 369 16.25 -1.72 -5.38
N ALA A 370 15.17 -1.72 -6.14
CA ALA A 370 14.28 -2.88 -6.25
C ALA A 370 14.37 -3.52 -7.63
N PHE A 371 14.45 -4.84 -7.68
CA PHE A 371 14.33 -5.66 -8.87
C PHE A 371 12.99 -6.39 -8.81
N ALA A 372 12.03 -6.04 -9.65
CA ALA A 372 10.70 -6.65 -9.62
C ALA A 372 10.74 -8.13 -10.03
N GLY A 373 9.81 -8.91 -9.47
CA GLY A 373 9.67 -10.34 -9.70
C GLY A 373 8.49 -10.65 -10.61
N ALA A 374 8.09 -11.93 -10.61
CA ALA A 374 6.88 -12.39 -11.29
C ALA A 374 5.61 -12.28 -10.40
N GLY A 375 5.73 -11.71 -9.20
CA GLY A 375 4.62 -11.44 -8.30
C GLY A 375 4.00 -10.06 -8.56
N ALA A 376 2.76 -9.85 -8.09
CA ALA A 376 2.15 -8.53 -8.08
C ALA A 376 2.72 -7.70 -6.92
N GLU A 377 3.94 -7.17 -7.10
CA GLU A 377 4.61 -6.37 -6.07
C GLU A 377 4.08 -4.92 -6.02
N THR A 378 4.08 -4.33 -4.82
CA THR A 378 3.68 -2.94 -4.59
C THR A 378 4.84 -2.19 -3.95
N PHE A 379 5.35 -1.15 -4.61
CA PHE A 379 6.50 -0.38 -4.14
C PHE A 379 6.08 0.98 -3.57
N VAL A 380 6.57 1.30 -2.36
CA VAL A 380 6.28 2.54 -1.64
C VAL A 380 7.59 3.20 -1.22
N ASN A 381 7.75 4.50 -1.46
CA ASN A 381 8.94 5.29 -1.07
C ASN A 381 10.29 4.73 -1.60
N VAL A 382 10.34 4.25 -2.84
CA VAL A 382 11.54 3.63 -3.43
C VAL A 382 12.28 4.62 -4.34
N GLN A 383 13.63 4.59 -4.35
CA GLN A 383 14.44 5.52 -5.15
C GLN A 383 14.70 5.03 -6.59
N VAL A 384 14.97 3.74 -6.78
CA VAL A 384 15.21 3.14 -8.11
C VAL A 384 14.52 1.78 -8.18
N VAL A 385 13.76 1.53 -9.24
CA VAL A 385 13.17 0.22 -9.52
C VAL A 385 13.55 -0.22 -10.93
N ASP A 386 14.21 -1.38 -11.00
CA ASP A 386 14.45 -2.14 -12.23
C ASP A 386 13.36 -3.21 -12.35
N TYR A 387 12.51 -3.08 -13.37
CA TYR A 387 11.36 -3.95 -13.60
C TYR A 387 11.52 -4.86 -14.84
N GLY A 388 12.72 -4.96 -15.41
CA GLY A 388 12.95 -5.69 -16.66
C GLY A 388 12.65 -7.20 -16.64
N ASN A 389 12.37 -7.80 -15.48
CA ASN A 389 12.00 -9.21 -15.32
C ASN A 389 10.53 -9.42 -14.88
N ALA A 390 9.74 -8.36 -14.77
CA ALA A 390 8.36 -8.47 -14.32
C ALA A 390 7.47 -9.14 -15.36
N THR A 391 6.58 -10.02 -14.89
CA THR A 391 5.63 -10.76 -15.75
C THR A 391 4.16 -10.55 -15.34
N THR A 392 3.92 -9.70 -14.35
CA THR A 392 2.61 -9.33 -13.79
C THR A 392 2.64 -7.87 -13.36
N GLY A 393 1.51 -7.17 -13.48
CA GLY A 393 1.41 -5.74 -13.21
C GLY A 393 2.01 -5.29 -11.87
N ILE A 394 2.85 -4.26 -11.93
CA ILE A 394 3.48 -3.60 -10.77
C ILE A 394 2.65 -2.39 -10.37
N THR A 395 2.50 -2.14 -9.06
CA THR A 395 1.91 -0.89 -8.55
C THR A 395 2.94 -0.05 -7.81
N PHE A 396 3.00 1.24 -8.15
CA PHE A 396 3.84 2.24 -7.47
C PHE A 396 2.95 3.24 -6.73
N ALA A 397 3.26 3.55 -5.47
CA ALA A 397 2.60 4.60 -4.70
C ALA A 397 3.65 5.56 -4.10
N CYS A 398 3.69 6.81 -4.58
CA CYS A 398 4.69 7.82 -4.17
C CYS A 398 4.10 8.95 -3.30
N VAL A 399 4.91 9.47 -2.36
CA VAL A 399 4.54 10.61 -1.50
C VAL A 399 5.33 11.92 -1.81
N ALA A 400 6.48 11.88 -2.51
CA ALA A 400 7.15 13.02 -3.17
C ALA A 400 8.59 12.66 -3.58
N GLY A 401 9.06 13.15 -4.74
CA GLY A 401 10.48 13.09 -5.18
C GLY A 401 10.67 12.49 -6.57
N THR A 402 11.85 12.66 -7.20
CA THR A 402 12.17 12.07 -8.51
C THR A 402 12.45 10.57 -8.39
N ILE A 403 11.78 9.72 -9.15
CA ILE A 403 12.06 8.28 -9.26
C ILE A 403 12.50 7.99 -10.70
N PRO A 404 13.80 7.72 -10.96
CA PRO A 404 14.21 7.08 -12.20
C PRO A 404 13.72 5.62 -12.20
N LEU A 405 12.70 5.33 -13.00
CA LEU A 405 12.31 3.97 -13.40
C LEU A 405 13.21 3.56 -14.56
N VAL A 406 13.81 2.36 -14.52
CA VAL A 406 14.71 1.89 -15.59
C VAL A 406 14.39 0.43 -15.89
N GLY A 407 13.81 0.12 -17.05
CA GLY A 407 13.56 -1.26 -17.49
C GLY A 407 12.55 -1.33 -18.62
N GLY A 408 12.62 -2.35 -19.49
CA GLY A 408 11.62 -2.62 -20.52
C GLY A 408 11.07 -4.03 -20.30
N GLY A 409 10.12 -4.16 -19.38
CA GLY A 409 9.32 -5.37 -19.24
C GLY A 409 8.21 -5.36 -20.30
N GLY A 410 7.83 -6.51 -20.85
CA GLY A 410 6.75 -6.63 -21.84
C GLY A 410 5.54 -7.38 -21.29
N ALA A 411 4.92 -6.85 -20.24
CA ALA A 411 3.90 -7.54 -19.47
C ALA A 411 2.68 -6.66 -19.19
N ALA A 412 1.59 -6.95 -19.89
CA ALA A 412 0.29 -6.29 -19.75
C ALA A 412 -0.21 -6.09 -18.30
N GLY A 413 -0.61 -4.86 -17.95
CA GLY A 413 -1.35 -4.47 -16.74
C GLY A 413 -0.60 -3.61 -15.70
N ASP A 414 0.47 -2.91 -16.07
CA ASP A 414 1.22 -2.02 -15.17
C ASP A 414 0.43 -0.74 -14.81
N VAL A 415 0.41 -0.32 -13.53
CA VAL A 415 -0.28 0.90 -13.06
C VAL A 415 0.64 1.76 -12.19
N LEU A 416 0.92 2.98 -12.65
CA LEU A 416 1.68 4.00 -11.91
C LEU A 416 0.72 5.00 -11.24
N GLU A 417 0.61 5.01 -9.91
CA GLU A 417 -0.17 6.02 -9.17
C GLU A 417 0.76 7.02 -8.42
N GLY A 418 0.73 8.30 -8.82
CA GLY A 418 1.34 9.41 -8.08
C GLY A 418 2.73 9.90 -8.54
N ALA A 419 3.00 11.18 -8.31
CA ALA A 419 3.97 11.98 -9.08
C ALA A 419 5.43 12.01 -8.57
N PRO A 420 6.42 11.73 -9.44
CA PRO A 420 7.76 12.30 -9.37
C PRO A 420 7.96 13.57 -10.25
N GLN A 421 8.98 14.38 -9.95
CA GLN A 421 9.29 15.63 -10.69
C GLN A 421 9.93 15.43 -12.09
N GLU A 422 10.31 14.19 -12.42
CA GLU A 422 10.80 13.76 -13.74
C GLU A 422 10.58 12.25 -13.81
N LEU A 423 9.89 11.76 -14.85
CA LEU A 423 9.51 10.36 -15.03
C LEU A 423 10.00 9.87 -16.40
N VAL A 424 11.24 9.40 -16.51
CA VAL A 424 11.72 8.82 -17.78
C VAL A 424 11.25 7.36 -17.87
N LEU A 425 10.17 7.11 -18.61
CA LEU A 425 9.77 5.76 -19.02
C LEU A 425 10.54 5.38 -20.29
N SER A 426 10.88 4.10 -20.47
CA SER A 426 11.43 3.58 -21.72
C SER A 426 10.98 2.13 -21.93
N GLY A 427 10.24 1.84 -23.00
CA GLY A 427 9.82 0.47 -23.34
C GLY A 427 8.68 -0.08 -22.49
N PHE A 428 7.67 0.75 -22.22
CA PHE A 428 6.40 0.38 -21.57
C PHE A 428 5.39 -0.06 -22.65
N ASP A 429 4.47 -0.99 -22.34
CA ASP A 429 3.48 -1.53 -23.28
C ASP A 429 2.00 -1.45 -22.79
N ASP A 430 1.58 -0.38 -22.07
CA ASP A 430 0.31 -0.35 -21.29
C ASP A 430 -0.27 1.05 -20.88
N GLU A 431 -1.34 1.04 -20.05
CA GLU A 431 -2.09 2.21 -19.50
C GLU A 431 -1.34 2.94 -18.36
N VAL A 432 -1.02 4.23 -18.56
CA VAL A 432 -0.41 5.13 -17.57
C VAL A 432 -1.42 6.20 -17.13
N ASP A 433 -1.86 6.16 -15.86
CA ASP A 433 -2.77 7.17 -15.27
C ASP A 433 -2.02 8.16 -14.36
N LEU A 434 -1.69 9.35 -14.90
CA LEU A 434 -0.96 10.40 -14.17
C LEU A 434 -1.93 11.42 -13.56
N THR A 435 -2.51 11.09 -12.40
CA THR A 435 -3.33 12.04 -11.63
C THR A 435 -2.55 12.69 -10.47
N GLY A 436 -2.62 14.01 -10.31
CA GLY A 436 -2.53 14.68 -9.01
C GLY A 436 -1.53 15.83 -8.80
N SER A 437 -0.91 16.46 -9.81
CA SER A 437 0.14 17.49 -9.54
C SER A 437 -0.02 18.81 -10.29
N LEU A 438 -0.46 19.86 -9.59
CA LEU A 438 -0.62 21.22 -10.15
C LEU A 438 0.69 21.95 -10.57
N LEU A 439 1.90 21.37 -10.41
CA LEU A 439 3.18 22.09 -10.53
C LEU A 439 4.39 21.31 -11.12
N ALA A 440 4.21 20.11 -11.69
CA ALA A 440 5.33 19.33 -12.27
C ALA A 440 5.38 19.42 -13.81
N THR A 441 6.55 19.23 -14.42
CA THR A 441 6.73 19.05 -15.87
C THR A 441 7.13 17.59 -16.11
N PHE A 442 6.43 16.87 -16.97
CA PHE A 442 6.69 15.45 -17.26
C PHE A 442 7.20 15.27 -18.69
N ASN A 443 8.22 14.43 -18.86
CA ASN A 443 8.69 13.94 -20.16
C ASN A 443 8.62 12.41 -20.16
N ALA A 444 8.12 11.75 -21.21
CA ALA A 444 8.11 10.28 -21.28
C ALA A 444 8.42 9.76 -22.70
N THR A 445 8.95 8.53 -22.77
CA THR A 445 9.11 7.78 -24.02
C THR A 445 8.48 6.39 -23.85
N THR A 446 7.32 6.14 -24.48
CA THR A 446 6.71 4.80 -24.43
C THR A 446 7.34 3.86 -25.48
N GLY A 447 6.98 2.58 -25.42
CA GLY A 447 7.64 1.50 -26.16
C GLY A 447 7.04 1.24 -27.55
N ASP A 448 7.10 -0.02 -27.99
CA ASP A 448 6.20 -0.48 -29.06
C ASP A 448 4.97 -1.11 -28.35
N GLY A 449 3.74 -0.78 -28.75
CA GLY A 449 2.50 -1.24 -28.11
C GLY A 449 1.35 -0.25 -28.29
N ASP A 450 0.10 -0.66 -28.02
CA ASP A 450 -1.02 0.29 -27.96
C ASP A 450 -1.06 0.90 -26.55
N ASP A 451 -0.53 2.12 -26.36
CA ASP A 451 -0.40 2.77 -25.06
C ASP A 451 -1.60 3.70 -24.73
N ARG A 452 -1.92 3.91 -23.44
CA ARG A 452 -2.94 4.88 -23.03
C ARG A 452 -2.46 5.81 -21.93
N ILE A 453 -2.55 7.12 -22.17
CA ILE A 453 -2.06 8.17 -21.29
C ILE A 453 -3.20 9.11 -20.89
N VAL A 454 -3.41 9.30 -19.58
CA VAL A 454 -4.38 10.27 -19.04
C VAL A 454 -3.67 11.38 -18.26
N LEU A 455 -4.04 12.63 -18.53
CA LEU A 455 -3.29 13.84 -18.15
C LEU A 455 -4.18 14.86 -17.39
N ASP A 456 -3.71 15.39 -16.26
CA ASP A 456 -4.47 16.36 -15.44
C ASP A 456 -3.80 17.74 -15.17
N SER A 457 -2.58 17.99 -15.66
CA SER A 457 -1.73 19.15 -15.26
C SER A 457 -0.83 19.74 -16.38
N GLN A 458 0.31 20.38 -16.06
CA GLN A 458 1.27 21.01 -17.02
C GLN A 458 2.31 19.96 -17.51
N PHE A 459 2.75 19.98 -18.78
CA PHE A 459 3.63 18.93 -19.33
C PHE A 459 4.85 19.46 -20.12
N GLY A 460 5.71 18.56 -20.63
CA GLY A 460 6.98 18.87 -21.32
C GLY A 460 7.05 18.25 -22.72
N GLU A 461 7.65 17.06 -22.87
CA GLU A 461 7.87 16.35 -24.14
C GLU A 461 7.52 14.85 -24.03
N PHE A 462 6.66 14.33 -24.92
CA PHE A 462 6.24 12.92 -25.00
C PHE A 462 6.59 12.32 -26.36
N VAL A 463 7.06 11.07 -26.35
CA VAL A 463 7.30 10.25 -27.55
C VAL A 463 6.63 8.89 -27.33
N THR A 464 5.62 8.48 -28.10
CA THR A 464 4.86 7.25 -27.79
C THR A 464 5.34 5.99 -28.51
N GLY A 465 5.96 6.11 -29.69
CA GLY A 465 6.66 4.97 -30.31
C GLY A 465 5.81 4.31 -31.41
N ASN A 466 5.67 2.98 -31.42
CA ASN A 466 4.88 2.30 -32.45
C ASN A 466 3.66 1.59 -31.84
N GLY A 467 2.45 1.85 -32.32
CA GLY A 467 1.19 1.22 -31.93
C GLY A 467 0.05 2.24 -31.91
N ASN A 468 -1.18 1.84 -31.58
CA ASN A 468 -2.32 2.76 -31.57
C ASN A 468 -2.46 3.38 -30.17
N ASP A 469 -1.89 4.56 -30.00
CA ASP A 469 -1.77 5.21 -28.71
C ASP A 469 -2.95 6.15 -28.40
N SER A 470 -3.31 6.33 -27.13
CA SER A 470 -4.44 7.15 -26.71
C SER A 470 -4.06 8.14 -25.60
N ILE A 471 -4.04 9.45 -25.91
CA ILE A 471 -3.74 10.53 -24.97
C ILE A 471 -5.01 11.34 -24.63
N LEU A 472 -5.31 11.54 -23.34
CA LEU A 472 -6.51 12.24 -22.85
C LEU A 472 -6.15 13.31 -21.80
N GLY A 473 -6.57 14.58 -21.98
CA GLY A 473 -6.63 15.61 -20.92
C GLY A 473 -5.73 16.86 -21.08
N GLY A 474 -5.13 17.34 -19.98
CA GLY A 474 -4.01 18.29 -19.95
C GLY A 474 -4.26 19.81 -20.05
N ALA A 475 -3.50 20.58 -19.27
CA ALA A 475 -3.48 22.05 -19.27
C ALA A 475 -2.04 22.58 -19.10
N GLY A 476 -1.43 23.17 -20.13
CA GLY A 476 -0.05 23.69 -20.07
C GLY A 476 0.66 23.69 -21.42
N THR A 477 1.98 23.91 -21.45
CA THR A 477 2.78 23.87 -22.69
C THR A 477 3.38 22.49 -22.93
N SER A 478 2.96 21.74 -23.95
CA SER A 478 3.33 20.32 -24.14
C SER A 478 3.75 20.01 -25.59
N THR A 479 4.69 19.08 -25.77
CA THR A 479 5.10 18.52 -27.07
C THR A 479 4.82 17.01 -27.10
N PHE A 480 4.27 16.50 -28.20
CA PHE A 480 3.95 15.10 -28.43
C PHE A 480 4.48 14.65 -29.80
N ASP A 481 5.04 13.45 -29.85
CA ASP A 481 5.49 12.72 -31.04
C ASP A 481 4.90 11.30 -30.94
N LEU A 482 3.88 10.99 -31.73
CA LEU A 482 3.09 9.78 -31.53
C LEU A 482 3.72 8.56 -32.23
N GLY A 483 4.28 8.74 -33.43
CA GLY A 483 5.13 7.74 -34.08
C GLY A 483 4.37 6.92 -35.13
N GLU A 484 4.46 5.59 -35.15
CA GLU A 484 3.70 4.77 -36.12
C GLU A 484 2.44 4.18 -35.45
N GLY A 485 1.27 4.29 -36.07
CA GLY A 485 0.01 3.74 -35.58
C GLY A 485 -1.17 4.66 -35.87
N SER A 486 -2.38 4.22 -35.52
CA SER A 486 -3.57 5.06 -35.58
C SER A 486 -3.85 5.63 -34.19
N ASP A 487 -3.33 6.81 -33.93
CA ASP A 487 -3.30 7.40 -32.61
C ASP A 487 -4.54 8.25 -32.30
N PHE A 488 -4.86 8.40 -31.02
CA PHE A 488 -5.97 9.20 -30.53
C PHE A 488 -5.48 10.21 -29.50
N VAL A 489 -5.71 11.49 -29.75
CA VAL A 489 -5.34 12.56 -28.83
C VAL A 489 -6.55 13.45 -28.56
N SER A 490 -6.88 13.67 -27.29
CA SER A 490 -7.93 14.63 -26.89
C SER A 490 -7.43 15.50 -25.75
N LEU A 491 -7.05 16.73 -26.07
CA LEU A 491 -6.42 17.66 -25.14
C LEU A 491 -7.26 18.92 -24.90
N GLY A 492 -7.08 19.58 -23.74
CA GLY A 492 -7.57 20.95 -23.60
C GLY A 492 -7.46 21.63 -22.24
N GLY A 493 -7.22 22.95 -22.24
CA GLY A 493 -7.11 23.75 -21.02
C GLY A 493 -6.69 25.21 -21.25
N VAL A 494 -7.28 26.13 -20.47
CA VAL A 494 -7.02 27.58 -20.60
C VAL A 494 -5.56 27.90 -20.31
N GLY A 495 -4.88 28.60 -21.23
CA GLY A 495 -3.46 28.93 -21.12
C GLY A 495 -2.50 27.84 -21.63
N ALA A 496 -3.03 26.79 -22.27
CA ALA A 496 -2.21 25.69 -22.80
C ALA A 496 -1.57 26.03 -24.16
N SER A 497 -0.42 25.43 -24.47
CA SER A 497 0.21 25.48 -25.79
C SER A 497 0.67 24.11 -26.23
N PHE A 498 0.22 23.62 -27.38
CA PHE A 498 0.49 22.24 -27.80
C PHE A 498 1.35 22.20 -29.06
N THR A 499 2.24 21.22 -29.16
CA THR A 499 2.92 20.82 -30.41
C THR A 499 2.77 19.31 -30.53
N ILE A 500 2.14 18.82 -31.60
CA ILE A 500 1.79 17.41 -31.79
C ILE A 500 2.26 16.99 -33.18
N GLN A 501 3.02 15.90 -33.25
CA GLN A 501 3.35 15.18 -34.47
C GLN A 501 2.65 13.82 -34.39
N GLY A 502 1.71 13.53 -35.29
CA GLY A 502 0.99 12.27 -35.38
C GLY A 502 1.93 11.16 -35.85
N GLY A 503 2.39 11.26 -37.09
CA GLY A 503 3.41 10.37 -37.63
C GLY A 503 2.84 9.51 -38.74
N ALA A 504 2.77 8.19 -38.58
CA ALA A 504 2.31 7.29 -39.64
C ALA A 504 1.13 6.42 -39.21
N GLY A 505 -0.05 6.66 -39.77
CA GLY A 505 -1.28 5.91 -39.62
C GLY A 505 -2.46 6.87 -39.66
N ALA A 506 -3.66 6.42 -39.35
CA ALA A 506 -4.84 7.30 -39.38
C ALA A 506 -5.08 7.86 -37.98
N ASP A 507 -4.61 9.08 -37.72
CA ASP A 507 -4.58 9.72 -36.41
C ASP A 507 -5.82 10.57 -36.16
N SER A 508 -6.27 10.64 -34.92
CA SER A 508 -7.41 11.46 -34.49
C SER A 508 -6.99 12.38 -33.36
N ILE A 509 -6.67 13.62 -33.70
CA ILE A 509 -6.08 14.60 -32.77
C ILE A 509 -7.05 15.76 -32.56
N SER A 510 -7.47 15.98 -31.33
CA SER A 510 -8.39 17.05 -30.92
C SER A 510 -7.78 17.90 -29.80
N ALA A 511 -7.75 19.23 -29.97
CA ALA A 511 -7.28 20.19 -28.99
C ALA A 511 -8.32 21.29 -28.75
N GLY A 512 -8.72 21.49 -27.49
CA GLY A 512 -9.73 22.47 -27.07
C GLY A 512 -9.24 23.52 -26.07
N LEU A 513 -9.83 24.72 -26.08
CA LEU A 513 -9.67 25.76 -25.04
C LEU A 513 -8.21 26.20 -24.75
N PHE A 514 -7.31 26.17 -25.74
CA PHE A 514 -5.87 26.51 -25.63
C PHE A 514 -5.51 27.97 -25.99
N ASP A 515 -4.26 28.39 -25.77
CA ASP A 515 -3.68 29.66 -26.25
C ASP A 515 -3.04 29.51 -27.64
N SER A 516 -2.19 28.48 -27.84
CA SER A 516 -1.65 28.12 -29.16
C SER A 516 -1.57 26.61 -29.42
N ALA A 517 -1.68 26.15 -30.66
CA ALA A 517 -1.48 24.74 -31.02
C ALA A 517 -0.79 24.58 -32.38
N MET A 518 0.15 23.63 -32.48
CA MET A 518 0.72 23.15 -33.73
C MET A 518 0.45 21.66 -33.81
N ILE A 519 -0.24 21.21 -34.85
CA ILE A 519 -0.65 19.82 -35.03
C ILE A 519 -0.27 19.42 -36.46
N ASP A 520 0.50 18.36 -36.58
CA ASP A 520 0.92 17.74 -37.85
C ASP A 520 0.41 16.29 -37.82
N GLY A 521 -0.46 15.89 -38.76
CA GLY A 521 -1.01 14.54 -38.85
C GLY A 521 0.04 13.55 -39.33
N GLY A 522 0.76 13.90 -40.39
CA GLY A 522 1.88 13.13 -40.89
C GLY A 522 1.51 12.33 -42.13
N SER A 523 1.30 11.02 -42.03
CA SER A 523 0.93 10.18 -43.16
C SER A 523 -0.15 9.17 -42.80
N GLY A 524 -1.18 9.07 -43.63
CA GLY A 524 -2.40 8.31 -43.37
C GLY A 524 -3.61 9.25 -43.46
N ASP A 525 -4.81 8.72 -43.32
CA ASP A 525 -6.04 9.54 -43.42
C ASP A 525 -6.37 10.11 -42.03
N ASP A 526 -5.93 11.33 -41.74
CA ASP A 526 -5.95 11.93 -40.41
C ASP A 526 -7.21 12.76 -40.12
N THR A 527 -7.52 12.96 -38.85
CA THR A 527 -8.60 13.84 -38.38
C THR A 527 -8.08 14.79 -37.32
N LEU A 528 -7.95 16.07 -37.67
CA LEU A 528 -7.37 17.10 -36.83
C LEU A 528 -8.43 18.12 -36.44
N ASP A 529 -8.68 18.34 -35.15
CA ASP A 529 -9.66 19.31 -34.64
C ASP A 529 -9.01 20.26 -33.62
N ALA A 530 -9.01 21.56 -33.92
CA ALA A 530 -8.51 22.59 -33.02
C ALA A 530 -9.58 23.67 -32.77
N THR A 531 -10.07 23.74 -31.53
CA THR A 531 -11.09 24.71 -31.09
C THR A 531 -10.56 25.59 -29.95
N GLY A 532 -10.22 26.86 -30.19
CA GLY A 532 -9.64 27.70 -29.13
C GLY A 532 -8.80 28.87 -29.61
N GLY A 533 -7.56 28.99 -29.12
CA GLY A 533 -6.62 30.06 -29.48
C GLY A 533 -6.13 29.99 -30.93
N SER A 534 -4.86 30.35 -31.18
CA SER A 534 -4.30 30.30 -32.54
C SER A 534 -3.71 28.92 -32.83
N ALA A 535 -4.14 28.25 -33.90
CA ALA A 535 -3.65 26.92 -34.25
C ALA A 535 -3.12 26.82 -35.69
N THR A 536 -2.12 25.96 -35.88
CA THR A 536 -1.64 25.48 -37.18
C THR A 536 -1.93 23.99 -37.28
N LEU A 537 -2.70 23.59 -38.29
CA LEU A 537 -3.00 22.20 -38.63
C LEU A 537 -2.33 21.89 -39.97
N THR A 538 -1.59 20.79 -40.04
CA THR A 538 -1.03 20.22 -41.28
C THR A 538 -1.51 18.78 -41.37
N GLY A 539 -2.24 18.41 -42.43
CA GLY A 539 -2.71 17.04 -42.64
C GLY A 539 -1.54 16.12 -42.97
N GLY A 540 -0.88 16.38 -44.10
CA GLY A 540 0.33 15.69 -44.50
C GLY A 540 0.12 14.85 -45.75
N ILE A 541 0.33 13.54 -45.69
CA ILE A 541 0.08 12.63 -46.83
C ILE A 541 -1.12 11.74 -46.51
N GLY A 542 -2.25 11.95 -47.18
CA GLY A 542 -3.46 11.15 -47.00
C GLY A 542 -4.70 11.96 -47.32
N ASN A 543 -5.89 11.40 -47.07
CA ASN A 543 -7.14 12.16 -47.21
C ASN A 543 -7.58 12.63 -45.82
N ASP A 544 -7.24 13.87 -45.48
CA ASP A 544 -7.29 14.37 -44.13
C ASP A 544 -8.54 15.20 -43.86
N ASN A 545 -9.03 15.18 -42.61
CA ASN A 545 -10.16 15.98 -42.16
C ASN A 545 -9.70 17.01 -41.13
N LEU A 546 -9.59 18.27 -41.54
CA LEU A 546 -9.10 19.36 -40.68
C LEU A 546 -10.26 20.24 -40.24
N THR A 547 -10.44 20.43 -38.94
CA THR A 547 -11.40 21.37 -38.35
C THR A 547 -10.66 22.42 -37.53
N LEU A 548 -10.79 23.69 -37.93
CA LEU A 548 -10.09 24.81 -37.30
C LEU A 548 -11.08 25.89 -36.85
N ILE A 549 -11.34 25.99 -35.55
CA ILE A 549 -12.26 26.96 -34.95
C ILE A 549 -11.47 27.89 -34.03
N SER A 550 -11.10 29.07 -34.54
CA SER A 550 -10.29 30.06 -33.81
C SER A 550 -11.16 31.11 -33.11
N ALA A 551 -10.96 31.28 -31.80
CA ALA A 551 -11.66 32.21 -30.92
C ALA A 551 -10.92 33.53 -30.65
N ASN A 552 -9.63 33.68 -31.01
CA ASN A 552 -8.84 34.87 -30.69
C ASN A 552 -7.91 35.35 -31.83
N ALA A 553 -8.26 36.50 -32.43
CA ALA A 553 -7.53 37.13 -33.54
C ALA A 553 -6.20 37.81 -33.16
N LEU A 554 -5.83 37.87 -31.87
CA LEU A 554 -4.66 38.63 -31.39
C LEU A 554 -3.39 37.78 -31.16
N ALA A 555 -3.44 36.44 -31.27
CA ALA A 555 -2.38 35.54 -30.81
C ALA A 555 -1.57 34.82 -31.91
N GLY A 556 -1.85 35.05 -33.20
CA GLY A 556 -1.16 34.39 -34.32
C GLY A 556 -2.02 34.36 -35.59
N LEU A 557 -1.45 33.94 -36.71
CA LEU A 557 -2.20 33.67 -37.95
C LEU A 557 -2.49 32.17 -37.99
N PRO A 558 -3.75 31.74 -37.78
CA PRO A 558 -4.08 30.32 -37.85
C PRO A 558 -3.95 29.80 -39.29
N LEU A 559 -3.56 28.53 -39.41
CA LEU A 559 -3.32 27.84 -40.69
C LEU A 559 -3.97 26.46 -40.63
N ALA A 560 -4.67 26.08 -41.69
CA ALA A 560 -5.00 24.70 -42.00
C ALA A 560 -4.44 24.40 -43.39
N ASP A 561 -3.59 23.38 -43.49
CA ASP A 561 -2.95 22.94 -44.72
C ASP A 561 -3.24 21.44 -44.88
N GLY A 562 -3.99 21.03 -45.91
CA GLY A 562 -4.36 19.63 -46.14
C GLY A 562 -3.12 18.80 -46.49
N GLY A 563 -2.34 19.26 -47.46
CA GLY A 563 -1.10 18.62 -47.85
C GLY A 563 -1.28 17.82 -49.15
N ALA A 564 -1.17 16.50 -49.12
CA ALA A 564 -1.25 15.65 -50.30
C ALA A 564 -2.29 14.54 -50.13
N GLY A 565 -3.36 14.62 -50.92
CA GLY A 565 -4.49 13.70 -51.00
C GLY A 565 -5.78 14.50 -51.10
N ASN A 566 -6.95 13.87 -50.96
CA ASN A 566 -8.23 14.60 -51.11
C ASN A 566 -8.72 15.02 -49.73
N ASP A 567 -8.44 16.25 -49.35
CA ASP A 567 -8.60 16.75 -47.99
C ASP A 567 -9.93 17.47 -47.79
N SER A 568 -10.41 17.48 -46.56
CA SER A 568 -11.64 18.17 -46.15
C SER A 568 -11.33 19.14 -45.02
N ILE A 569 -11.33 20.43 -45.32
CA ILE A 569 -10.99 21.50 -44.38
C ILE A 569 -12.26 22.26 -44.00
N THR A 570 -12.59 22.28 -42.72
CA THR A 570 -13.70 23.07 -42.16
C THR A 570 -13.15 24.13 -41.21
N GLY A 571 -13.35 25.40 -41.51
CA GLY A 571 -12.73 26.50 -40.78
C GLY A 571 -13.72 27.55 -40.28
N THR A 572 -13.52 28.07 -39.07
CA THR A 572 -14.04 29.39 -38.65
C THR A 572 -12.90 30.27 -38.17
N ALA A 573 -12.68 31.42 -38.84
CA ALA A 573 -11.58 32.30 -38.50
C ALA A 573 -11.90 33.78 -38.70
N PHE A 574 -11.26 34.61 -37.87
CA PHE A 574 -11.21 36.07 -38.02
C PHE A 574 -10.11 36.51 -39.01
N VAL A 575 -9.00 35.77 -39.07
CA VAL A 575 -7.83 35.91 -39.96
C VAL A 575 -7.19 34.53 -40.09
N GLY A 576 -6.52 34.19 -41.19
CA GLY A 576 -5.87 32.86 -41.32
C GLY A 576 -5.66 32.41 -42.76
N SER A 577 -5.09 31.22 -42.95
CA SER A 577 -4.91 30.57 -44.26
C SER A 577 -5.49 29.15 -44.24
N PHE A 578 -6.21 28.80 -45.29
CA PHE A 578 -6.79 27.47 -45.52
C PHE A 578 -6.30 27.01 -46.89
N LEU A 579 -5.45 25.99 -46.91
CA LEU A 579 -4.76 25.51 -48.11
C LEU A 579 -5.16 24.04 -48.30
N GLY A 580 -5.73 23.67 -49.45
CA GLY A 580 -6.07 22.27 -49.78
C GLY A 580 -4.80 21.47 -50.02
N GLY A 581 -4.06 21.80 -51.08
CA GLY A 581 -2.77 21.20 -51.36
C GLY A 581 -2.76 20.44 -52.69
N GLU A 582 -2.27 19.20 -52.72
CA GLU A 582 -2.35 18.32 -53.89
C GLU A 582 -3.52 17.34 -53.76
N GLY A 583 -4.54 17.43 -54.60
CA GLY A 583 -5.67 16.50 -54.64
C GLY A 583 -6.97 17.21 -54.98
N ASN A 584 -8.11 16.53 -54.81
CA ASN A 584 -9.41 17.17 -55.00
C ASN A 584 -10.00 17.49 -53.63
N ASP A 585 -9.80 18.72 -53.19
CA ASP A 585 -10.04 19.11 -51.81
C ASP A 585 -11.41 19.76 -51.61
N ILE A 586 -11.93 19.69 -50.40
CA ILE A 586 -13.19 20.33 -50.00
C ILE A 586 -12.90 21.30 -48.87
N LEU A 587 -12.96 22.60 -49.17
CA LEU A 587 -12.73 23.65 -48.20
C LEU A 587 -14.05 24.33 -47.85
N THR A 588 -14.54 24.17 -46.63
CA THR A 588 -15.71 24.88 -46.10
C THR A 588 -15.27 25.91 -45.05
N VAL A 589 -15.24 27.18 -45.43
CA VAL A 589 -14.76 28.26 -44.56
C VAL A 589 -15.91 29.20 -44.19
N THR A 590 -16.16 29.34 -42.90
CA THR A 590 -17.11 30.29 -42.33
C THR A 590 -16.34 31.44 -41.68
N ALA A 591 -16.28 32.59 -42.31
CA ALA A 591 -15.51 33.69 -41.74
C ALA A 591 -16.34 34.60 -40.83
N LEU A 592 -15.68 35.21 -39.84
CA LEU A 592 -16.29 36.17 -38.92
C LEU A 592 -15.72 37.56 -39.20
N LEU A 593 -16.51 38.63 -38.97
CA LEU A 593 -16.17 40.02 -39.34
C LEU A 593 -14.71 40.40 -39.00
N VAL A 594 -13.93 40.73 -40.04
CA VAL A 594 -12.49 41.00 -39.91
C VAL A 594 -12.28 42.48 -39.59
N SER A 595 -11.80 42.79 -38.38
CA SER A 595 -11.48 44.18 -37.99
C SER A 595 -10.02 44.58 -38.24
N ALA A 596 -9.14 43.59 -38.50
CA ALA A 596 -7.74 43.74 -38.94
C ALA A 596 -7.20 42.38 -39.45
N GLY A 597 -6.59 42.33 -40.64
CA GLY A 597 -5.88 41.17 -41.22
C GLY A 597 -6.60 40.46 -42.38
N ARG A 598 -6.01 39.40 -42.95
CA ARG A 598 -6.49 38.74 -44.18
C ARG A 598 -6.83 37.26 -43.96
N VAL A 599 -7.86 36.77 -44.65
CA VAL A 599 -8.16 35.34 -44.81
C VAL A 599 -7.69 34.91 -46.21
N ILE A 600 -6.95 33.80 -46.30
CA ILE A 600 -6.54 33.18 -47.57
C ILE A 600 -7.19 31.81 -47.65
N VAL A 601 -7.83 31.51 -48.77
CA VAL A 601 -8.37 30.19 -49.08
C VAL A 601 -7.80 29.78 -50.44
N ASP A 602 -7.08 28.68 -50.49
CA ASP A 602 -6.40 28.18 -51.69
C ASP A 602 -6.72 26.69 -51.85
N GLY A 603 -7.33 26.28 -52.95
CA GLY A 603 -7.60 24.86 -53.23
C GLY A 603 -6.31 24.09 -53.51
N GLY A 604 -5.43 24.66 -54.35
CA GLY A 604 -4.14 24.08 -54.64
C GLY A 604 -4.11 23.39 -56.00
N ALA A 605 -3.92 22.08 -56.07
CA ALA A 605 -3.77 21.33 -57.32
C ALA A 605 -4.72 20.15 -57.38
N GLY A 606 -5.71 20.22 -58.27
CA GLY A 606 -6.71 19.21 -58.54
C GLY A 606 -8.05 19.90 -58.75
N ASN A 607 -9.16 19.17 -58.60
CA ASN A 607 -10.49 19.72 -58.83
C ASN A 607 -11.17 20.00 -57.49
N ASP A 608 -11.01 21.22 -56.99
CA ASP A 608 -11.35 21.55 -55.61
C ASP A 608 -12.77 22.12 -55.47
N ILE A 609 -13.36 21.94 -54.29
CA ILE A 609 -14.65 22.53 -53.92
C ILE A 609 -14.45 23.46 -52.75
N ILE A 610 -14.48 24.76 -53.01
CA ILE A 610 -14.41 25.79 -51.99
C ILE A 610 -15.82 26.31 -51.71
N THR A 611 -16.26 26.27 -50.45
CA THR A 611 -17.55 26.77 -50.00
C THR A 611 -17.32 27.80 -48.89
N LEU A 612 -17.79 29.01 -49.12
CA LEU A 612 -17.71 30.10 -48.16
C LEU A 612 -19.11 30.28 -47.54
N ASP A 613 -19.25 29.90 -46.27
CA ASP A 613 -20.52 29.98 -45.53
C ASP A 613 -20.57 31.27 -44.69
N SER A 614 -21.73 31.93 -44.68
CA SER A 614 -22.12 33.11 -43.89
C SER A 614 -21.82 34.54 -44.41
N ASP A 615 -22.61 35.47 -43.83
CA ASP A 615 -22.66 36.94 -43.92
C ASP A 615 -21.37 37.70 -43.49
N ALA A 616 -20.19 37.07 -43.52
CA ALA A 616 -18.86 37.71 -43.35
C ALA A 616 -17.78 36.72 -43.85
N PRO A 617 -16.78 37.16 -44.62
CA PRO A 617 -15.68 38.00 -44.15
C PRO A 617 -15.70 39.36 -44.82
N ASP A 618 -16.53 40.25 -44.30
CA ASP A 618 -16.50 41.61 -44.79
C ASP A 618 -15.31 42.35 -44.17
N SER A 619 -14.26 42.57 -44.96
CA SER A 619 -13.17 43.45 -44.56
C SER A 619 -13.63 44.89 -44.79
N VAL A 620 -13.55 45.74 -43.76
CA VAL A 620 -13.93 47.16 -43.88
C VAL A 620 -12.89 47.97 -44.70
N LEU A 621 -11.80 47.34 -45.15
CA LEU A 621 -10.66 47.97 -45.82
C LEU A 621 -10.18 47.15 -47.04
N PRO A 622 -10.08 47.75 -48.25
CA PRO A 622 -9.67 47.06 -49.48
C PRO A 622 -8.30 46.35 -49.46
N ALA A 623 -7.41 46.69 -48.52
CA ALA A 623 -6.07 46.10 -48.39
C ALA A 623 -6.05 44.80 -47.57
N GLU A 624 -7.17 44.42 -46.97
CA GLU A 624 -7.34 43.30 -46.05
C GLU A 624 -8.45 42.33 -46.53
N ALA A 625 -8.81 42.43 -47.81
CA ALA A 625 -9.80 41.58 -48.48
C ALA A 625 -9.43 40.09 -48.40
N THR A 626 -10.46 39.26 -48.22
CA THR A 626 -10.32 37.79 -48.27
C THR A 626 -9.85 37.38 -49.66
N GLU A 627 -8.77 36.61 -49.71
CA GLU A 627 -8.16 36.13 -50.94
C GLU A 627 -8.57 34.67 -51.17
N VAL A 628 -9.18 34.39 -52.32
CA VAL A 628 -9.65 33.04 -52.67
C VAL A 628 -9.02 32.62 -53.99
N ARG A 629 -8.41 31.44 -54.00
CA ARG A 629 -7.71 30.81 -55.12
C ARG A 629 -8.27 29.39 -55.27
N GLY A 630 -8.68 29.03 -56.48
CA GLY A 630 -9.03 27.64 -56.83
C GLY A 630 -7.75 26.84 -56.97
N GLY A 631 -6.92 27.23 -57.94
CA GLY A 631 -5.60 26.64 -58.12
C GLY A 631 -5.50 25.94 -59.48
N ALA A 632 -4.86 24.78 -59.56
CA ALA A 632 -4.65 24.07 -60.82
C ALA A 632 -5.63 22.90 -60.98
N GLY A 633 -6.73 23.10 -61.70
CA GLY A 633 -7.64 22.05 -62.16
C GLY A 633 -9.01 22.61 -62.47
N ASP A 634 -10.06 21.78 -62.46
CA ASP A 634 -11.44 22.22 -62.67
C ASP A 634 -12.10 22.50 -61.29
N ASP A 635 -12.06 23.74 -60.81
CA ASP A 635 -12.48 24.07 -59.44
C ASP A 635 -13.92 24.57 -59.34
N THR A 636 -14.56 24.37 -58.18
CA THR A 636 -15.90 24.89 -57.87
C THR A 636 -15.84 25.78 -56.62
N ILE A 637 -16.10 27.07 -56.78
CA ILE A 637 -16.13 28.04 -55.69
C ILE A 637 -17.58 28.49 -55.47
N ASN A 638 -18.13 28.16 -54.30
CA ASN A 638 -19.50 28.46 -53.88
C ASN A 638 -19.50 29.56 -52.80
N GLY A 639 -20.22 30.65 -53.04
CA GLY A 639 -20.55 31.68 -52.05
C GLY A 639 -22.00 31.58 -51.60
N LEU A 640 -22.27 31.94 -50.34
CA LEU A 640 -23.61 32.10 -49.79
C LEU A 640 -23.95 33.58 -49.55
N PHE A 641 -25.18 33.96 -49.87
CA PHE A 641 -25.74 35.32 -49.81
C PHE A 641 -25.38 36.09 -48.53
N SER A 642 -24.93 37.33 -48.66
CA SER A 642 -24.90 38.31 -47.57
C SER A 642 -26.11 39.25 -47.65
N ALA A 643 -26.83 39.47 -46.54
CA ALA A 643 -27.97 40.37 -46.49
C ALA A 643 -27.58 41.84 -46.25
N LEU A 644 -26.29 42.16 -46.10
CA LEU A 644 -25.80 43.45 -45.59
C LEU A 644 -24.98 44.31 -46.56
N GLY A 645 -24.70 43.86 -47.79
CA GLY A 645 -24.25 44.73 -48.90
C GLY A 645 -22.93 45.48 -48.69
N LEU A 646 -22.03 44.90 -47.89
CA LEU A 646 -20.65 45.34 -47.72
C LEU A 646 -19.81 44.07 -47.88
N ALA A 647 -18.99 44.02 -48.93
CA ALA A 647 -18.16 42.88 -49.28
C ALA A 647 -16.93 43.38 -50.06
N PHE A 648 -15.78 42.77 -49.80
CA PHE A 648 -14.55 42.91 -50.57
C PHE A 648 -13.92 41.52 -50.64
N GLU A 649 -14.32 40.72 -51.63
CA GLU A 649 -13.62 39.47 -51.94
C GLU A 649 -12.64 39.69 -53.10
N HIS A 650 -11.45 39.11 -52.97
CA HIS A 650 -10.38 39.11 -53.96
C HIS A 650 -10.17 37.69 -54.49
N PHE A 651 -10.76 37.39 -55.64
CA PHE A 651 -10.52 36.13 -56.33
C PHE A 651 -9.29 36.27 -57.21
N VAL A 652 -8.31 35.39 -57.03
CA VAL A 652 -7.05 35.39 -57.79
C VAL A 652 -6.97 34.13 -58.64
N PHE A 653 -6.80 34.34 -59.95
CA PHE A 653 -6.62 33.26 -60.93
C PHE A 653 -5.20 33.31 -61.50
N GLU A 654 -4.45 32.21 -61.42
CA GLU A 654 -3.06 32.05 -61.88
C GLU A 654 -2.94 31.22 -63.19
N THR A 655 -1.75 30.77 -63.60
CA THR A 655 -1.55 30.00 -64.85
C THR A 655 -1.61 28.49 -64.62
N GLY A 656 -2.41 27.73 -65.38
CA GLY A 656 -2.48 26.25 -65.30
C GLY A 656 -3.87 25.66 -65.06
N TRP A 657 -4.91 26.50 -65.07
CA TRP A 657 -6.28 26.15 -64.68
C TRP A 657 -7.03 25.35 -65.74
N GLY A 658 -7.99 24.56 -65.26
CA GLY A 658 -9.01 23.84 -66.02
C GLY A 658 -10.25 24.70 -66.30
N ILE A 659 -11.44 24.14 -66.14
CA ILE A 659 -12.74 24.81 -66.26
C ILE A 659 -13.31 25.04 -64.85
N ASP A 660 -13.34 26.30 -64.42
CA ASP A 660 -13.80 26.63 -63.07
C ASP A 660 -15.24 27.13 -63.02
N GLU A 661 -15.94 26.83 -61.94
CA GLU A 661 -17.30 27.27 -61.66
C GLU A 661 -17.37 28.19 -60.44
N LEU A 662 -17.98 29.37 -60.59
CA LEU A 662 -18.22 30.33 -59.51
C LEU A 662 -19.74 30.49 -59.30
N ASN A 663 -20.23 30.12 -58.12
CA ASN A 663 -21.67 30.03 -57.83
C ASN A 663 -22.07 30.90 -56.61
N GLY A 664 -23.18 31.66 -56.71
CA GLY A 664 -23.88 32.19 -55.52
C GLY A 664 -23.43 33.54 -54.93
N PHE A 665 -22.60 34.33 -55.61
CA PHE A 665 -22.10 35.62 -55.13
C PHE A 665 -23.03 36.81 -55.45
N GLU A 666 -23.26 37.71 -54.50
CA GLU A 666 -23.81 39.06 -54.74
C GLU A 666 -22.62 40.01 -54.96
N MET A 667 -22.45 40.53 -56.17
CA MET A 667 -21.42 41.54 -56.44
C MET A 667 -21.86 42.88 -55.84
N ALA A 668 -21.40 43.21 -54.63
CA ALA A 668 -21.47 44.56 -54.09
C ALA A 668 -20.66 45.51 -54.99
N SER A 669 -20.82 46.83 -54.83
CA SER A 669 -20.18 47.82 -55.72
C SER A 669 -18.64 47.80 -55.73
N ASP A 670 -18.03 47.04 -54.82
CA ASP A 670 -16.61 47.10 -54.52
C ASP A 670 -15.89 45.73 -54.55
N ASP A 671 -16.57 44.64 -54.94
CA ASP A 671 -15.96 43.32 -55.15
C ASP A 671 -15.03 43.29 -56.36
N ARG A 672 -13.95 42.52 -56.30
CA ARG A 672 -12.93 42.46 -57.37
C ARG A 672 -12.55 41.03 -57.71
N ILE A 673 -12.90 40.63 -58.92
CA ILE A 673 -12.32 39.45 -59.58
C ILE A 673 -11.05 39.90 -60.29
N VAL A 674 -9.89 39.37 -59.88
CA VAL A 674 -8.58 39.73 -60.46
C VAL A 674 -7.97 38.52 -61.13
N PHE A 675 -7.68 38.66 -62.43
CA PHE A 675 -6.90 37.69 -63.18
C PHE A 675 -5.44 38.14 -63.16
N ASP A 676 -4.57 37.42 -62.45
CA ASP A 676 -3.14 37.75 -62.36
C ASP A 676 -2.31 36.78 -63.20
N GLY A 677 -1.49 37.30 -64.12
CA GLY A 677 -0.57 36.48 -64.92
C GLY A 677 -1.17 35.66 -66.09
N ILE A 678 -2.47 35.72 -66.37
CA ILE A 678 -3.09 34.94 -67.47
C ILE A 678 -2.82 35.56 -68.85
N THR A 679 -2.35 34.74 -69.80
CA THR A 679 -2.26 35.11 -71.23
C THR A 679 -3.06 34.13 -72.09
N GLY A 680 -4.31 34.50 -72.42
CA GLY A 680 -5.22 33.69 -73.24
C GLY A 680 -6.19 32.87 -72.40
N LEU A 681 -7.49 33.21 -72.47
CA LEU A 681 -8.58 32.43 -71.91
C LEU A 681 -9.20 31.59 -73.05
N ASP A 682 -9.21 30.28 -72.92
CA ASP A 682 -9.94 29.41 -73.84
C ASP A 682 -11.46 29.52 -73.59
N ALA A 683 -12.28 29.23 -74.60
CA ALA A 683 -13.73 29.29 -74.44
C ALA A 683 -14.20 28.18 -73.49
N GLY A 684 -14.56 28.55 -72.26
CA GLY A 684 -15.05 27.63 -71.23
C GLY A 684 -14.31 27.71 -69.89
N THR A 685 -13.26 28.52 -69.77
CA THR A 685 -12.39 28.56 -68.57
C THR A 685 -13.06 29.06 -67.28
N LEU A 686 -14.17 29.82 -67.35
CA LEU A 686 -14.89 30.28 -66.16
C LEU A 686 -16.39 30.33 -66.42
N ALA A 687 -17.17 29.57 -65.64
CA ALA A 687 -18.63 29.60 -65.64
C ALA A 687 -19.15 30.25 -64.35
N VAL A 688 -19.76 31.44 -64.47
CA VAL A 688 -20.40 32.13 -63.34
C VAL A 688 -21.91 31.94 -63.42
N THR A 689 -22.52 31.34 -62.39
CA THR A 689 -23.97 31.08 -62.37
C THR A 689 -24.68 32.02 -61.41
N GLU A 690 -25.54 32.92 -61.93
CA GLU A 690 -26.34 33.86 -61.12
C GLU A 690 -27.47 33.17 -60.34
N ASN A 691 -27.79 33.68 -59.14
CA ASN A 691 -29.15 33.59 -58.62
C ASN A 691 -29.67 34.92 -58.02
N LEU A 692 -30.49 35.60 -58.85
CA LEU A 692 -31.58 36.54 -58.53
C LEU A 692 -31.28 37.82 -57.70
N ALA A 693 -30.74 38.87 -58.34
CA ALA A 693 -31.38 40.19 -58.48
C ALA A 693 -30.48 41.28 -59.13
N GLY A 694 -30.11 41.12 -60.40
CA GLY A 694 -29.91 42.26 -61.32
C GLY A 694 -28.60 43.04 -61.23
N ASN A 695 -27.82 42.90 -62.31
CA ASN A 695 -26.59 43.59 -62.72
C ASN A 695 -25.29 43.07 -62.09
N THR A 696 -24.76 41.98 -62.65
CA THR A 696 -23.32 41.69 -62.61
C THR A 696 -22.56 42.79 -63.36
N VAL A 697 -21.74 43.57 -62.65
CA VAL A 697 -20.82 44.57 -63.23
C VAL A 697 -19.40 44.02 -63.09
N LEU A 698 -18.83 43.54 -64.20
CA LEU A 698 -17.38 43.33 -64.31
C LEU A 698 -16.70 44.71 -64.36
N SER A 699 -16.12 45.16 -63.25
CA SER A 699 -15.40 46.43 -63.14
C SER A 699 -13.88 46.19 -63.19
N PHE A 700 -13.21 46.78 -64.20
CA PHE A 700 -11.76 46.67 -64.39
C PHE A 700 -11.11 48.03 -64.10
N ASP A 701 -10.44 48.16 -62.96
CA ASP A 701 -9.73 49.38 -62.59
C ASP A 701 -8.24 49.28 -62.96
N GLY A 702 -7.83 50.10 -63.93
CA GLY A 702 -6.44 50.53 -64.07
C GLY A 702 -5.50 49.64 -64.90
N ASN A 703 -5.43 49.98 -66.20
CA ASN A 703 -4.50 49.54 -67.24
C ASN A 703 -4.87 48.24 -68.01
N SER A 704 -5.19 48.48 -69.29
CA SER A 704 -5.63 47.56 -70.35
C SER A 704 -5.25 46.09 -70.26
N VAL A 705 -6.25 45.22 -70.44
CA VAL A 705 -6.08 43.81 -70.83
C VAL A 705 -6.70 43.60 -72.21
N GLU A 706 -5.99 42.88 -73.08
CA GLU A 706 -6.43 42.49 -74.43
C GLU A 706 -7.11 41.12 -74.37
N ILE A 707 -8.40 41.06 -74.72
CA ILE A 707 -9.16 39.81 -74.84
C ILE A 707 -9.28 39.47 -76.33
N VAL A 708 -8.62 38.40 -76.79
CA VAL A 708 -8.73 37.91 -78.18
C VAL A 708 -9.44 36.57 -78.19
N GLY A 709 -10.64 36.51 -78.80
CA GLY A 709 -11.32 35.23 -79.10
C GLY A 709 -12.68 34.98 -78.43
N LEU A 710 -13.26 35.96 -77.73
CA LEU A 710 -14.54 35.80 -77.05
C LEU A 710 -15.72 35.76 -78.04
N ALA A 711 -16.38 34.62 -78.19
CA ALA A 711 -17.61 34.49 -78.97
C ALA A 711 -18.82 34.91 -78.13
N LEU A 712 -19.30 36.15 -78.34
CA LEU A 712 -20.46 36.76 -77.68
C LEU A 712 -21.81 36.02 -77.87
N SER A 713 -21.82 34.81 -78.44
CA SER A 713 -23.03 34.02 -78.66
C SER A 713 -23.38 33.06 -77.51
N ALA A 714 -22.56 32.98 -76.47
CA ALA A 714 -22.75 32.07 -75.33
C ALA A 714 -23.25 32.76 -74.03
N PHE A 715 -23.52 34.05 -74.08
CA PHE A 715 -23.95 34.85 -72.94
C PHE A 715 -25.29 35.54 -73.27
N ASP A 716 -26.38 35.18 -72.58
CA ASP A 716 -27.66 35.91 -72.69
C ASP A 716 -27.69 37.03 -71.65
N ILE A 717 -26.91 38.10 -71.91
CA ILE A 717 -26.87 39.29 -71.04
C ILE A 717 -27.41 40.49 -71.83
N GLY A 718 -28.40 41.18 -71.24
CA GLY A 718 -29.18 42.23 -71.89
C GLY A 718 -28.49 43.57 -72.12
N ARG A 719 -27.22 43.78 -71.71
CA ARG A 719 -26.42 45.00 -72.00
C ARG A 719 -24.98 44.86 -71.51
N VAL A 720 -24.02 45.35 -72.30
CA VAL A 720 -22.62 45.59 -71.91
C VAL A 720 -22.33 47.07 -72.20
N ASP A 721 -21.99 47.87 -71.18
CA ASP A 721 -21.55 49.25 -71.35
C ASP A 721 -20.03 49.32 -71.15
N PHE A 722 -19.30 49.88 -72.11
CA PHE A 722 -17.90 50.29 -71.95
C PHE A 722 -17.87 51.78 -71.61
N LEU A 723 -17.13 52.16 -70.57
CA LEU A 723 -16.83 53.57 -70.24
C LEU A 723 -15.52 54.03 -70.89
#